data_AF-A0A1Y4KXT2-F1
#
_entry.id   AF-A0A1Y4KXT2-F1
#
_cell.length_a   1.000
_cell.length_b   1.000
_cell.length_c   1.000
_cell.angle_alpha   90.00
_cell.angle_beta   90.00
_cell.angle_gamma   90.00
#
_symmetry.space_group_name_H-M   'P 1'
#
loop_
_entity.id
_entity.type
_entity.pdbx_description
1 polymer ?
#
loop_
_entity_poly.entity_id
_entity_poly.type
_entity_poly.pdbx_seq_one_letter_code
_entity_poly.pdbx_strand_id
1 'polypeptide(L)'
;MKKRKLLAGITAACMMFTAVFPAMGMSAAAKEETTIKAGSFNLAACRNSTVAELNEVMKKHEIEIAGVQEVDKNTSRNPIDMLDEFEKQGYFTDSYFQKTIDFGGGEYGIGILSTDTLSEKSGDALFSEGIDEPRAYSRAVITKDGKDIAFYSTHLTHEDQDVRQEQLAQVLEIMDNDPTPYKILTGDFNTDTSIKESYPMMENYNIVNGYNGEWLDTYNGDDVACKAIDNIVVSRNIEIVSKGIEKGDSSDHNLLYAELKLLDKEVPSDQLLNQLITDAKALKEEDYSEAAIRALEKAIEDAQNASRTSQAAIDEACENLKDVLEALGSVNAVWTMDEGEGQTITDTTNIYTGTLHGGVSWTEGKYHTGLAFDGTGYVDTGIKEDLEGNWTIGMWVNRGEHTGSNTILVSGNAGELKLEQWNNTGKVGVTEFGVGDYTFDYSAPIGEWVHLAFVDDGNGITLYVNGEETDHLNVSINGPVSGIGANSEEAAAGDEGGYLVGKMDELKIYNRALNADEIAKMMESSNEPVTPGKVSTAVLEYAIELAGKADTEGIIPMIAKEFETRLAAANEILDRVNGGDTEVTQEEVDNAWKALIDIMQYLEFKQGDKTDLEKVIAFAESLDMNDYEDDEKMDAFLEALDEARAVRDDENAMQKEIDNAWMALLKATAELNRKLADMTDLNKVIEWTSALDLDKYLEEGQEEFKAALEAAKEVAGDILSTQREVDSAWKTLMDAASALRLKPDKSALDELLQTAESYMAKEGEYEAAAFAAFRTAYADAAAVFENEQATADEVRTAQKNLGDAITNLDDSIAKTDEKAEFIANAGASTTSDTIKKDVAGTKTTEVKSAKTGDMANPAIFAAAIVMAACAAAMAGVKRKHR
;
A
#
# COMPACT_ATOMS: atom_id res chain seq x y z
N MET A 1 -0.13 -9.75 58.12
CA MET A 1 -1.60 -9.76 57.88
C MET A 1 -1.98 -8.59 56.98
N LYS A 2 -2.50 -8.90 55.78
CA LYS A 2 -3.46 -8.13 54.94
C LYS A 2 -3.22 -6.61 54.72
N LYS A 3 -2.69 -6.27 53.53
CA LYS A 3 -3.40 -5.58 52.42
C LYS A 3 -2.42 -4.94 51.44
N ARG A 4 -2.18 -5.59 50.30
CA ARG A 4 -2.09 -4.94 48.98
C ARG A 4 -2.79 -5.86 47.97
N LYS A 5 -3.89 -5.37 47.42
CA LYS A 5 -4.71 -5.93 46.33
C LYS A 5 -5.14 -4.75 45.45
N LEU A 6 -5.24 -5.04 44.15
CA LEU A 6 -5.50 -4.17 42.98
C LEU A 6 -4.30 -3.30 42.62
N LEU A 7 -3.65 -3.43 41.46
CA LEU A 7 -4.19 -3.77 40.13
C LEU A 7 -3.30 -4.83 39.44
N ALA A 8 -3.95 -5.85 38.88
CA ALA A 8 -3.41 -6.78 37.89
C ALA A 8 -4.25 -6.58 36.63
N GLY A 9 -3.59 -6.46 35.48
CA GLY A 9 -4.24 -6.35 34.18
C GLY A 9 -3.28 -5.93 33.09
N ILE A 10 -2.77 -6.93 32.36
CA ILE A 10 -2.21 -6.87 31.01
C ILE A 10 -0.71 -6.49 30.91
N THR A 11 0.13 -7.50 31.14
CA THR A 11 1.35 -7.71 30.32
C THR A 11 1.68 -9.21 30.31
N ALA A 12 1.29 -9.87 29.22
CA ALA A 12 1.81 -11.15 28.74
C ALA A 12 1.77 -11.00 27.20
N ALA A 13 2.80 -11.29 26.42
CA ALA A 13 3.88 -12.23 26.61
C ALA A 13 5.14 -11.80 25.83
N CYS A 14 6.33 -12.00 26.41
CA CYS A 14 7.52 -12.43 25.67
C CYS A 14 8.64 -12.86 26.64
N MET A 15 9.08 -14.12 26.49
CA MET A 15 10.33 -14.77 26.98
C MET A 15 10.46 -15.00 28.51
N MET A 16 10.88 -16.15 29.05
CA MET A 16 11.57 -17.34 28.55
C MET A 16 11.28 -18.52 29.52
N PHE A 17 11.08 -19.74 29.03
CA PHE A 17 11.24 -20.98 29.82
C PHE A 17 11.85 -22.07 28.93
N THR A 18 13.03 -22.54 29.31
CA THR A 18 13.65 -23.76 28.77
C THR A 18 13.31 -24.95 29.67
N ALA A 19 12.65 -25.97 29.13
CA ALA A 19 12.68 -27.34 29.64
C ALA A 19 12.58 -28.33 28.47
N VAL A 20 13.53 -29.26 28.44
CA VAL A 20 13.81 -30.28 27.43
C VAL A 20 12.71 -31.34 27.33
N PHE A 21 12.25 -31.70 26.12
CA PHE A 21 11.85 -33.05 25.66
C PHE A 21 11.51 -33.04 24.14
N PRO A 22 11.56 -34.20 23.47
CA PRO A 22 12.64 -34.68 22.59
C PRO A 22 12.65 -34.08 21.16
N ALA A 23 13.79 -34.25 20.48
CA ALA A 23 13.99 -33.93 19.08
C ALA A 23 12.94 -34.60 18.16
N MET A 24 12.10 -33.79 17.54
CA MET A 24 11.57 -34.03 16.20
C MET A 24 12.05 -32.86 15.36
N GLY A 25 13.13 -33.08 14.61
CA GLY A 25 13.71 -32.03 13.77
C GLY A 25 12.76 -31.69 12.63
N MET A 26 12.41 -30.42 12.50
CA MET A 26 12.02 -29.80 11.23
C MET A 26 12.56 -28.37 11.25
N SER A 27 13.69 -28.20 10.58
CA SER A 27 14.18 -26.90 10.13
C SER A 27 13.14 -26.34 9.15
N ALA A 28 12.49 -25.22 9.48
CA ALA A 28 11.84 -24.42 8.44
C ALA A 28 12.97 -23.73 7.67
N ALA A 29 13.43 -24.39 6.61
CA ALA A 29 14.27 -23.77 5.60
C ALA A 29 13.52 -22.55 5.05
N ALA A 30 14.23 -21.45 4.80
CA ALA A 30 13.72 -20.43 3.88
C ALA A 30 13.33 -21.18 2.59
N LYS A 31 12.08 -21.06 2.15
CA LYS A 31 11.64 -21.62 0.86
C LYS A 31 12.54 -20.97 -0.19
N GLU A 32 13.41 -21.73 -0.83
CA GLU A 32 14.16 -21.26 -2.00
C GLU A 32 13.12 -20.81 -3.05
N GLU A 33 13.37 -19.64 -3.64
CA GLU A 33 12.49 -19.11 -4.69
C GLU A 33 12.69 -19.94 -5.96
N THR A 34 11.64 -20.57 -6.46
CA THR A 34 11.71 -21.34 -7.70
C THR A 34 11.68 -20.39 -8.91
N THR A 35 12.80 -20.30 -9.62
CA THR A 35 12.92 -19.56 -10.87
C THR A 35 13.22 -20.50 -12.05
N ILE A 36 12.89 -20.06 -13.26
CA ILE A 36 13.19 -20.74 -14.52
C ILE A 36 13.59 -19.70 -15.58
N LYS A 37 14.63 -19.99 -16.36
CA LYS A 37 15.05 -19.15 -17.48
C LYS A 37 14.48 -19.68 -18.79
N ALA A 38 13.55 -18.94 -19.38
CA ALA A 38 12.87 -19.31 -20.62
C ALA A 38 13.38 -18.49 -21.80
N GLY A 39 13.41 -19.09 -22.99
CA GLY A 39 13.77 -18.42 -24.25
C GLY A 39 12.79 -18.68 -25.40
N SER A 40 12.66 -17.70 -26.30
CA SER A 40 12.02 -17.85 -27.61
C SER A 40 13.05 -17.55 -28.70
N PHE A 41 13.21 -18.45 -29.67
CA PHE A 41 14.21 -18.25 -30.72
C PHE A 41 13.82 -18.90 -32.06
N ASN A 42 13.48 -18.06 -33.05
CA ASN A 42 13.41 -18.48 -34.44
C ASN A 42 14.84 -18.76 -34.95
N LEU A 43 15.10 -20.01 -35.35
CA LEU A 43 16.43 -20.51 -35.71
C LEU A 43 16.78 -20.34 -37.19
N ALA A 44 15.87 -19.82 -38.00
CA ALA A 44 16.03 -19.64 -39.44
C ALA A 44 16.53 -20.89 -40.17
N ALA A 45 16.14 -22.10 -39.72
CA ALA A 45 16.63 -23.39 -40.19
C ALA A 45 18.18 -23.52 -40.24
N CYS A 46 18.91 -22.80 -39.38
CA CYS A 46 20.38 -22.67 -39.42
C CYS A 46 20.91 -22.13 -40.77
N ARG A 47 20.16 -21.27 -41.48
CA ARG A 47 20.61 -20.69 -42.77
C ARG A 47 21.92 -19.90 -42.65
N ASN A 48 22.12 -19.21 -41.52
CA ASN A 48 23.26 -18.32 -41.28
C ASN A 48 24.21 -18.84 -40.17
N SER A 49 23.95 -20.01 -39.59
CA SER A 49 24.65 -20.50 -38.41
C SER A 49 24.65 -22.03 -38.32
N THR A 50 25.11 -22.56 -37.19
CA THR A 50 25.10 -23.99 -36.86
C THR A 50 24.38 -24.21 -35.53
N VAL A 51 23.90 -25.44 -35.32
CA VAL A 51 23.29 -25.82 -34.02
C VAL A 51 24.26 -25.56 -32.86
N ALA A 52 25.56 -25.79 -33.04
CA ALA A 52 26.57 -25.52 -32.01
C ALA A 52 26.66 -24.02 -31.64
N GLU A 53 26.61 -23.13 -32.63
CA GLU A 53 26.63 -21.67 -32.39
C GLU A 53 25.36 -21.20 -31.68
N LEU A 54 24.18 -21.62 -32.17
CA LEU A 54 22.89 -21.32 -31.54
C LEU A 54 22.80 -21.88 -30.11
N ASN A 55 23.35 -23.06 -29.87
CA ASN A 55 23.44 -23.67 -28.54
C ASN A 55 24.29 -22.82 -27.59
N GLU A 56 25.43 -22.28 -28.05
CA GLU A 56 26.26 -21.40 -27.22
C GLU A 56 25.59 -20.04 -26.96
N VAL A 57 24.78 -19.52 -27.88
CA VAL A 57 23.94 -18.32 -27.67
C VAL A 57 22.96 -18.55 -26.51
N MET A 58 22.19 -19.64 -26.51
CA MET A 58 21.26 -19.95 -25.44
C MET A 58 21.96 -20.29 -24.12
N LYS A 59 23.05 -21.05 -24.17
CA LYS A 59 23.84 -21.42 -22.99
C LYS A 59 24.51 -20.22 -22.32
N LYS A 60 24.93 -19.20 -23.09
CA LYS A 60 25.48 -17.94 -22.56
C LYS A 60 24.50 -17.25 -21.59
N HIS A 61 23.20 -17.36 -21.87
CA HIS A 61 22.13 -16.78 -21.05
C HIS A 61 21.53 -17.75 -20.06
N GLU A 62 22.09 -18.96 -19.97
CA GLU A 62 21.66 -20.03 -19.07
C GLU A 62 20.18 -20.42 -19.29
N ILE A 63 19.74 -20.48 -20.55
CA ILE A 63 18.36 -20.84 -20.89
C ILE A 63 18.11 -22.31 -20.52
N GLU A 64 17.14 -22.54 -19.64
CA GLU A 64 16.77 -23.86 -19.14
C GLU A 64 15.72 -24.52 -20.02
N ILE A 65 14.80 -23.73 -20.58
CA ILE A 65 13.78 -24.20 -21.52
C ILE A 65 13.57 -23.17 -22.63
N ALA A 66 13.45 -23.62 -23.88
CA ALA A 66 13.24 -22.73 -25.01
C ALA A 66 12.24 -23.31 -26.01
N GLY A 67 11.36 -22.44 -26.53
CA GLY A 67 10.63 -22.72 -27.75
C GLY A 67 11.43 -22.23 -28.94
N VAL A 68 11.58 -23.08 -29.94
CA VAL A 68 12.37 -22.80 -31.12
C VAL A 68 11.53 -22.95 -32.39
N GLN A 69 11.64 -21.96 -33.27
CA GLN A 69 10.88 -21.88 -34.52
C GLN A 69 11.81 -22.08 -35.73
N GLU A 70 11.21 -22.36 -36.89
CA GLU A 70 11.91 -22.69 -38.13
C GLU A 70 12.92 -23.84 -38.01
N VAL A 71 12.46 -24.96 -37.46
CA VAL A 71 13.29 -26.15 -37.20
C VAL A 71 13.18 -27.11 -38.38
N ASP A 72 14.31 -27.42 -39.00
CA ASP A 72 14.42 -28.45 -40.03
C ASP A 72 14.76 -29.82 -39.45
N LYS A 73 14.18 -30.85 -40.06
CA LYS A 73 14.50 -32.24 -39.78
C LYS A 73 14.67 -33.03 -41.07
N ASN A 74 15.94 -33.27 -41.43
CA ASN A 74 16.37 -34.03 -42.60
C ASN A 74 15.81 -33.49 -43.93
N THR A 75 15.71 -32.17 -44.08
CA THR A 75 15.23 -31.53 -45.31
C THR A 75 16.35 -31.46 -46.36
N SER A 76 15.99 -31.14 -47.61
CA SER A 76 16.98 -30.91 -48.67
C SER A 76 17.85 -29.66 -48.44
N ARG A 77 17.36 -28.65 -47.71
CA ARG A 77 18.14 -27.43 -47.38
C ARG A 77 19.01 -27.63 -46.14
N ASN A 78 18.57 -28.46 -45.20
CA ASN A 78 19.31 -28.79 -43.98
C ASN A 78 19.16 -30.28 -43.67
N PRO A 79 20.17 -31.11 -43.99
CA PRO A 79 20.08 -32.57 -43.92
C PRO A 79 20.31 -33.14 -42.50
N ILE A 80 20.12 -32.34 -41.45
CA ILE A 80 20.25 -32.76 -40.05
C ILE A 80 18.88 -32.78 -39.38
N ASP A 81 18.75 -33.58 -38.33
CA ASP A 81 17.71 -33.39 -37.33
C ASP A 81 18.23 -32.36 -36.32
N MET A 82 17.72 -31.12 -36.40
CA MET A 82 18.27 -30.02 -35.62
C MET A 82 18.14 -30.22 -34.11
N LEU A 83 16.99 -30.74 -33.61
CA LEU A 83 16.80 -30.93 -32.17
C LEU A 83 17.65 -32.08 -31.62
N ASP A 84 17.77 -33.18 -32.37
CA ASP A 84 18.70 -34.28 -32.03
C ASP A 84 20.16 -33.77 -31.99
N GLU A 85 20.52 -32.82 -32.86
CA GLU A 85 21.85 -32.20 -32.82
C GLU A 85 22.05 -31.25 -31.63
N PHE A 86 21.01 -30.58 -31.13
CA PHE A 86 21.07 -29.79 -29.88
C PHE A 86 21.31 -30.71 -28.68
N GLU A 87 20.60 -31.83 -28.58
CA GLU A 87 20.81 -32.82 -27.51
C GLU A 87 22.26 -33.37 -27.52
N LYS A 88 22.84 -33.59 -28.70
CA LYS A 88 24.25 -34.02 -28.82
C LYS A 88 25.26 -32.97 -28.35
N GLN A 89 24.93 -31.68 -28.34
CA GLN A 89 25.79 -30.65 -27.74
C GLN A 89 25.89 -30.83 -26.21
N GLY A 90 24.90 -31.50 -25.60
CA GLY A 90 24.89 -31.89 -24.19
C GLY A 90 24.49 -30.80 -23.20
N TYR A 91 24.07 -29.62 -23.67
CA TYR A 91 23.50 -28.58 -22.80
C TYR A 91 22.01 -28.83 -22.56
N PHE A 92 21.22 -28.90 -23.63
CA PHE A 92 19.86 -29.42 -23.57
C PHE A 92 19.89 -30.95 -23.51
N THR A 93 19.10 -31.55 -22.63
CA THR A 93 19.11 -32.99 -22.37
C THR A 93 17.85 -33.71 -22.86
N ASP A 94 16.81 -32.96 -23.20
CA ASP A 94 15.60 -33.46 -23.80
C ASP A 94 15.02 -32.43 -24.78
N SER A 95 14.32 -32.91 -25.79
CA SER A 95 13.66 -32.08 -26.78
C SER A 95 12.32 -32.66 -27.23
N TYR A 96 11.53 -31.84 -27.90
CA TYR A 96 10.30 -32.28 -28.56
C TYR A 96 10.10 -31.51 -29.87
N PHE A 97 10.03 -32.25 -30.98
CA PHE A 97 9.74 -31.69 -32.30
C PHE A 97 8.26 -31.85 -32.65
N GLN A 98 7.62 -30.77 -33.07
CA GLN A 98 6.28 -30.77 -33.65
C GLN A 98 6.37 -30.37 -35.13
N LYS A 99 6.01 -31.30 -36.00
CA LYS A 99 5.93 -31.07 -37.44
C LYS A 99 4.80 -30.09 -37.76
N THR A 100 5.08 -29.12 -38.63
CA THR A 100 4.06 -28.27 -39.28
C THR A 100 3.76 -28.78 -40.69
N ILE A 101 4.80 -29.11 -41.48
CA ILE A 101 4.67 -29.53 -42.89
C ILE A 101 5.78 -30.50 -43.32
N ASP A 102 5.51 -31.29 -44.36
CA ASP A 102 6.55 -31.99 -45.12
C ASP A 102 7.29 -31.00 -46.04
N PHE A 103 8.61 -30.86 -45.89
CA PHE A 103 9.39 -29.87 -46.62
C PHE A 103 10.69 -30.44 -47.17
N GLY A 104 10.96 -30.23 -48.47
CA GLY A 104 12.23 -30.60 -49.09
C GLY A 104 12.60 -32.09 -48.99
N GLY A 105 11.63 -32.99 -48.82
CA GLY A 105 11.86 -34.43 -48.61
C GLY A 105 12.15 -34.84 -47.16
N GLY A 106 12.12 -33.89 -46.22
CA GLY A 106 12.12 -34.09 -44.78
C GLY A 106 10.92 -33.42 -44.12
N GLU A 107 11.08 -33.00 -42.87
CA GLU A 107 10.03 -32.35 -42.07
C GLU A 107 10.50 -30.95 -41.65
N TYR A 108 9.55 -30.03 -41.54
CA TYR A 108 9.78 -28.68 -41.02
C TYR A 108 8.73 -28.37 -39.93
N GLY A 109 9.12 -27.58 -38.93
CA GLY A 109 8.21 -27.17 -37.88
C GLY A 109 8.86 -26.41 -36.74
N ILE A 110 8.41 -26.72 -35.53
CA ILE A 110 8.79 -26.03 -34.29
C ILE A 110 9.26 -27.06 -33.25
N GLY A 111 9.89 -26.58 -32.18
CA GLY A 111 10.41 -27.46 -31.14
C GLY A 111 10.43 -26.85 -29.75
N ILE A 112 10.63 -27.72 -28.76
CA ILE A 112 10.95 -27.37 -27.38
C ILE A 112 12.31 -28.00 -27.04
N LEU A 113 13.21 -27.21 -26.48
CA LEU A 113 14.50 -27.64 -25.94
C LEU A 113 14.48 -27.47 -24.42
N SER A 114 15.00 -28.44 -23.66
CA SER A 114 14.99 -28.38 -22.21
C SER A 114 16.27 -28.99 -21.62
N THR A 115 16.79 -28.37 -20.56
CA THR A 115 17.88 -28.92 -19.75
C THR A 115 17.41 -30.06 -18.85
N ASP A 116 16.10 -30.14 -18.59
CA ASP A 116 15.44 -31.20 -17.81
C ASP A 116 14.54 -32.09 -18.68
N THR A 117 14.10 -33.23 -18.13
CA THR A 117 13.19 -34.15 -18.81
C THR A 117 11.82 -33.53 -19.07
N LEU A 118 11.36 -33.66 -20.31
CA LEU A 118 10.04 -33.25 -20.76
C LEU A 118 9.05 -34.41 -20.66
N SER A 119 7.87 -34.13 -20.13
CA SER A 119 6.74 -35.06 -20.02
C SER A 119 5.53 -34.54 -20.79
N GLU A 120 4.48 -35.37 -20.92
CA GLU A 120 3.21 -34.98 -21.55
C GLU A 120 3.34 -34.22 -22.89
N LYS A 121 4.29 -34.66 -23.73
CA LYS A 121 4.59 -34.06 -25.02
C LYS A 121 3.40 -34.21 -25.98
N SER A 122 2.90 -33.10 -26.51
CA SER A 122 1.78 -33.07 -27.45
C SER A 122 1.86 -31.84 -28.36
N GLY A 123 1.14 -31.85 -29.47
CA GLY A 123 1.03 -30.70 -30.36
C GLY A 123 0.04 -31.01 -31.48
N ASP A 124 -0.49 -29.97 -32.10
CA ASP A 124 -1.44 -30.11 -33.20
C ASP A 124 -1.32 -28.94 -34.20
N ALA A 125 -1.92 -29.12 -35.37
CA ALA A 125 -2.04 -28.07 -36.37
C ALA A 125 -2.97 -26.95 -35.89
N LEU A 126 -2.66 -25.73 -36.32
CA LEU A 126 -3.51 -24.56 -36.15
C LEU A 126 -4.30 -24.27 -37.44
N PHE A 127 -5.31 -23.41 -37.33
CA PHE A 127 -6.08 -22.94 -38.48
C PHE A 127 -5.17 -22.48 -39.61
N SER A 128 -5.41 -22.98 -40.82
CA SER A 128 -4.52 -22.78 -41.98
C SER A 128 -5.30 -22.59 -43.29
N GLU A 129 -6.60 -22.31 -43.24
CA GLU A 129 -7.36 -22.00 -44.45
C GLU A 129 -6.97 -20.59 -44.95
N GLY A 130 -6.69 -20.45 -46.24
CA GLY A 130 -6.31 -19.17 -46.84
C GLY A 130 -4.81 -18.85 -46.85
N ILE A 131 -3.96 -19.70 -46.26
CA ILE A 131 -2.50 -19.51 -46.21
C ILE A 131 -1.73 -20.68 -46.86
N ASP A 132 -0.52 -20.40 -47.35
CA ASP A 132 0.33 -21.38 -48.03
C ASP A 132 1.15 -22.22 -47.04
N GLU A 133 1.55 -21.64 -45.90
CA GLU A 133 2.37 -22.33 -44.89
C GLU A 133 1.55 -22.67 -43.62
N PRO A 134 1.19 -23.95 -43.41
CA PRO A 134 0.41 -24.36 -42.25
C PRO A 134 1.21 -24.19 -40.96
N ARG A 135 0.52 -23.81 -39.88
CA ARG A 135 1.12 -23.55 -38.57
C ARG A 135 0.69 -24.59 -37.53
N ALA A 136 1.42 -24.66 -36.42
CA ALA A 136 1.18 -25.61 -35.35
C ALA A 136 1.56 -24.99 -33.99
N TYR A 137 1.13 -25.65 -32.92
CA TYR A 137 1.67 -25.45 -31.58
C TYR A 137 2.27 -26.76 -31.05
N SER A 138 3.27 -26.65 -30.18
CA SER A 138 3.80 -27.76 -29.40
C SER A 138 3.64 -27.46 -27.93
N ARG A 139 3.55 -28.52 -27.13
CA ARG A 139 3.37 -28.51 -25.68
C ARG A 139 4.23 -29.61 -25.06
N ALA A 140 4.84 -29.32 -23.93
CA ALA A 140 5.39 -30.30 -23.01
C ALA A 140 5.29 -29.81 -21.57
N VAL A 141 5.36 -30.71 -20.60
CA VAL A 141 5.41 -30.38 -19.16
C VAL A 141 6.81 -30.61 -18.62
N ILE A 142 7.35 -29.60 -17.95
CA ILE A 142 8.59 -29.64 -17.17
C ILE A 142 8.27 -29.45 -15.69
N THR A 143 8.93 -30.19 -14.80
CA THR A 143 8.79 -30.04 -13.34
C THR A 143 10.03 -29.36 -12.77
N LYS A 144 9.86 -28.14 -12.24
CA LYS A 144 10.92 -27.39 -11.54
C LYS A 144 10.59 -27.32 -10.05
N ASP A 145 11.45 -27.87 -9.20
CA ASP A 145 11.26 -27.88 -7.73
C ASP A 145 9.88 -28.37 -7.26
N GLY A 146 9.29 -29.33 -7.98
CA GLY A 146 7.96 -29.88 -7.70
C GLY A 146 6.79 -29.02 -8.19
N LYS A 147 7.05 -27.98 -8.99
CA LYS A 147 6.05 -27.18 -9.71
C LYS A 147 6.04 -27.59 -11.18
N ASP A 148 4.89 -28.05 -11.66
CA ASP A 148 4.71 -28.45 -13.06
C ASP A 148 4.36 -27.23 -13.92
N ILE A 149 5.08 -27.08 -15.04
CA ILE A 149 4.93 -25.98 -15.98
C ILE A 149 4.58 -26.56 -17.34
N ALA A 150 3.42 -26.17 -17.88
CA ALA A 150 3.08 -26.43 -19.27
C ALA A 150 3.78 -25.39 -20.14
N PHE A 151 4.75 -25.86 -20.92
CA PHE A 151 5.53 -25.04 -21.83
C PHE A 151 5.05 -25.27 -23.26
N TYR A 152 4.80 -24.18 -23.97
CA TYR A 152 4.32 -24.17 -25.34
C TYR A 152 5.29 -23.44 -26.25
N SER A 153 5.38 -23.90 -27.49
CA SER A 153 6.00 -23.16 -28.58
C SER A 153 5.00 -23.02 -29.73
N THR A 154 4.99 -21.89 -30.40
CA THR A 154 4.25 -21.70 -31.66
C THR A 154 5.03 -20.83 -32.65
N HIS A 155 4.55 -20.78 -33.88
CA HIS A 155 4.98 -19.86 -34.92
C HIS A 155 3.73 -19.52 -35.72
N LEU A 156 3.22 -18.30 -35.61
CA LEU A 156 1.98 -17.89 -36.29
C LEU A 156 2.25 -17.38 -37.71
N THR A 157 1.21 -17.29 -38.54
CA THR A 157 1.37 -16.89 -39.94
C THR A 157 1.70 -15.40 -40.10
N HIS A 158 2.64 -15.09 -40.98
CA HIS A 158 2.91 -13.72 -41.43
C HIS A 158 2.04 -13.31 -42.63
N GLU A 159 1.26 -14.24 -43.21
CA GLU A 159 0.63 -14.08 -44.51
C GLU A 159 -0.65 -13.24 -44.46
N ASP A 160 -1.46 -13.43 -43.42
CA ASP A 160 -2.77 -12.80 -43.26
C ASP A 160 -3.05 -12.54 -41.78
N GLN A 161 -3.54 -11.34 -41.47
CA GLN A 161 -3.77 -10.88 -40.10
C GLN A 161 -4.98 -11.56 -39.45
N ASP A 162 -6.06 -11.79 -40.18
CA ASP A 162 -7.28 -12.40 -39.64
C ASP A 162 -7.03 -13.88 -39.33
N VAL A 163 -6.34 -14.58 -40.24
CA VAL A 163 -5.92 -15.97 -40.02
C VAL A 163 -4.99 -16.07 -38.81
N ARG A 164 -4.04 -15.13 -38.66
CA ARG A 164 -3.14 -15.09 -37.50
C ARG A 164 -3.89 -14.86 -36.19
N GLN A 165 -4.90 -14.00 -36.16
CA GLN A 165 -5.75 -13.79 -34.99
C GLN A 165 -6.51 -15.08 -34.61
N GLU A 166 -7.04 -15.81 -35.59
CA GLU A 166 -7.70 -17.09 -35.33
C GLU A 166 -6.71 -18.14 -34.77
N GLN A 167 -5.49 -18.19 -35.31
CA GLN A 167 -4.44 -19.06 -34.77
C GLN A 167 -4.06 -18.69 -33.32
N LEU A 168 -3.91 -17.40 -33.02
CA LEU A 168 -3.62 -16.92 -31.67
C LEU A 168 -4.73 -17.30 -30.69
N ALA A 169 -5.99 -17.06 -31.07
CA ALA A 169 -7.15 -17.42 -30.26
C ALA A 169 -7.19 -18.92 -29.95
N GLN A 170 -6.90 -19.77 -30.93
CA GLN A 170 -6.81 -21.22 -30.73
C GLN A 170 -5.73 -21.61 -29.70
N VAL A 171 -4.53 -21.02 -29.80
CA VAL A 171 -3.44 -21.34 -28.87
C VAL A 171 -3.78 -20.87 -27.45
N LEU A 172 -4.35 -19.68 -27.30
CA LEU A 172 -4.77 -19.16 -25.99
C LEU A 172 -5.91 -20.00 -25.38
N GLU A 173 -6.89 -20.44 -26.17
CA GLU A 173 -7.94 -21.35 -25.70
C GLU A 173 -7.37 -22.70 -25.24
N ILE A 174 -6.37 -23.24 -25.96
CA ILE A 174 -5.66 -24.46 -25.55
C ILE A 174 -4.95 -24.25 -24.22
N MET A 175 -4.27 -23.11 -24.05
CA MET A 175 -3.63 -22.76 -22.79
C MET A 175 -4.65 -22.62 -21.66
N ASP A 176 -5.74 -21.88 -21.85
CA ASP A 176 -6.78 -21.65 -20.84
C ASP A 176 -7.41 -22.96 -20.35
N ASN A 177 -7.58 -23.93 -21.26
CA ASN A 177 -8.13 -25.25 -20.94
C ASN A 177 -7.10 -26.22 -20.32
N ASP A 178 -5.83 -25.85 -20.23
CA ASP A 178 -4.81 -26.70 -19.65
C ASP A 178 -4.85 -26.70 -18.11
N PRO A 179 -4.97 -27.87 -17.46
CA PRO A 179 -5.04 -27.97 -16.01
C PRO A 179 -3.71 -27.68 -15.30
N THR A 180 -2.60 -27.60 -16.02
CA THR A 180 -1.28 -27.35 -15.44
C THR A 180 -1.22 -25.93 -14.86
N PRO A 181 -0.78 -25.74 -13.61
CA PRO A 181 -0.89 -24.44 -12.94
C PRO A 181 -0.09 -23.32 -13.58
N TYR A 182 1.15 -23.58 -13.99
CA TYR A 182 2.06 -22.60 -14.58
C TYR A 182 2.10 -22.82 -16.08
N LYS A 183 1.92 -21.76 -16.86
CA LYS A 183 1.87 -21.81 -18.32
C LYS A 183 2.87 -20.82 -18.89
N ILE A 184 3.70 -21.27 -19.82
CA ILE A 184 4.66 -20.45 -20.56
C ILE A 184 4.48 -20.76 -22.04
N LEU A 185 4.08 -19.79 -22.85
CA LEU A 185 4.07 -19.89 -24.31
C LEU A 185 5.19 -19.02 -24.88
N THR A 186 5.90 -19.57 -25.84
CA THR A 186 6.96 -18.86 -26.58
C THR A 186 6.68 -18.96 -28.07
N GLY A 187 7.12 -17.99 -28.84
CA GLY A 187 6.92 -18.05 -30.27
C GLY A 187 7.38 -16.82 -31.02
N ASP A 188 7.50 -17.03 -32.32
CA ASP A 188 7.42 -15.99 -33.33
C ASP A 188 5.95 -15.80 -33.67
N PHE A 189 5.36 -14.73 -33.17
CA PHE A 189 3.94 -14.48 -33.31
C PHE A 189 3.62 -13.75 -34.61
N ASN A 190 4.60 -13.20 -35.34
CA ASN A 190 4.37 -12.36 -36.52
C ASN A 190 3.34 -11.21 -36.31
N THR A 191 3.08 -10.85 -35.06
CA THR A 191 2.17 -9.76 -34.68
C THR A 191 2.88 -8.43 -34.81
N ASP A 192 2.17 -7.39 -35.21
CA ASP A 192 2.66 -6.05 -34.97
C ASP A 192 2.52 -5.66 -33.48
N THR A 193 2.97 -4.45 -33.12
CA THR A 193 2.70 -3.86 -31.79
C THR A 193 1.29 -3.28 -31.71
N SER A 194 0.45 -3.50 -32.72
CA SER A 194 -0.89 -2.96 -32.70
C SER A 194 -1.75 -3.67 -31.67
N ILE A 195 -2.64 -2.84 -31.16
CA ILE A 195 -3.70 -3.10 -30.22
C ILE A 195 -4.47 -4.39 -30.53
N LYS A 196 -4.78 -4.64 -31.81
CA LYS A 196 -5.63 -5.76 -32.23
C LYS A 196 -4.96 -7.12 -32.08
N GLU A 197 -3.63 -7.16 -32.10
CA GLU A 197 -2.89 -8.43 -32.19
C GLU A 197 -2.25 -8.87 -30.87
N SER A 198 -1.88 -7.91 -30.02
CA SER A 198 -1.24 -8.20 -28.73
C SER A 198 -2.24 -8.32 -27.55
N TYR A 199 -3.41 -7.69 -27.65
CA TYR A 199 -4.39 -7.63 -26.55
C TYR A 199 -4.92 -9.00 -26.11
N PRO A 200 -5.27 -9.93 -27.02
CA PRO A 200 -5.78 -11.23 -26.61
C PRO A 200 -4.82 -11.96 -25.65
N MET A 201 -3.50 -11.78 -25.81
CA MET A 201 -2.51 -12.36 -24.90
C MET A 201 -2.60 -11.75 -23.50
N MET A 202 -2.80 -10.44 -23.38
CA MET A 202 -2.81 -9.72 -22.10
C MET A 202 -4.12 -9.88 -21.30
N GLU A 203 -5.20 -10.40 -21.91
CA GLU A 203 -6.50 -10.58 -21.23
C GLU A 203 -6.43 -11.55 -20.06
N ASN A 204 -5.66 -12.64 -20.21
CA ASN A 204 -5.48 -13.67 -19.18
C ASN A 204 -4.02 -13.89 -18.77
N TYR A 205 -3.05 -13.35 -19.53
CA TYR A 205 -1.62 -13.60 -19.34
C TYR A 205 -0.81 -12.29 -19.25
N ASN A 206 0.48 -12.44 -18.94
CA ASN A 206 1.46 -11.38 -19.06
C ASN A 206 2.37 -11.66 -20.25
N ILE A 207 2.73 -10.65 -21.01
CA ILE A 207 3.75 -10.76 -22.06
C ILE A 207 5.09 -10.17 -21.62
N VAL A 208 6.19 -10.81 -21.99
CA VAL A 208 7.56 -10.36 -21.66
C VAL A 208 8.00 -9.21 -22.57
N ASN A 209 7.87 -9.38 -23.88
CA ASN A 209 8.16 -8.33 -24.84
C ASN A 209 6.98 -7.35 -24.84
N GLY A 210 7.18 -6.11 -24.39
CA GLY A 210 6.12 -5.16 -24.02
C GLY A 210 5.92 -4.95 -22.51
N TYR A 211 6.49 -5.82 -21.65
CA TYR A 211 6.41 -5.63 -20.19
C TYR A 211 6.93 -4.24 -19.76
N ASN A 212 6.19 -3.52 -18.91
CA ASN A 212 6.48 -2.13 -18.51
C ASN A 212 6.66 -1.14 -19.68
N GLY A 213 6.01 -1.38 -20.83
CA GLY A 213 6.10 -0.53 -22.01
C GLY A 213 7.40 -0.66 -22.80
N GLU A 214 8.26 -1.63 -22.46
CA GLU A 214 9.53 -1.86 -23.14
C GLU A 214 9.40 -2.96 -24.20
N TRP A 215 9.43 -2.55 -25.46
CA TRP A 215 9.43 -3.41 -26.65
C TRP A 215 10.85 -3.58 -27.19
N LEU A 216 11.26 -4.84 -27.41
CA LEU A 216 12.59 -5.23 -27.84
C LEU A 216 12.53 -5.76 -29.28
N ASP A 217 13.41 -5.26 -30.15
CA ASP A 217 13.52 -5.69 -31.54
C ASP A 217 14.06 -7.13 -31.62
N THR A 218 13.17 -8.09 -31.83
CA THR A 218 13.50 -9.51 -31.95
C THR A 218 13.73 -9.93 -33.40
N TYR A 219 13.27 -9.15 -34.37
CA TYR A 219 13.53 -9.37 -35.80
C TYR A 219 14.52 -8.35 -36.37
N ASN A 220 15.47 -8.83 -37.18
CA ASN A 220 16.54 -7.99 -37.74
C ASN A 220 16.26 -7.50 -39.17
N GLY A 221 15.16 -7.91 -39.81
CA GLY A 221 14.80 -7.44 -41.16
C GLY A 221 14.37 -5.97 -41.19
N ASP A 222 14.54 -5.33 -42.35
CA ASP A 222 14.26 -3.90 -42.55
C ASP A 222 12.92 -3.63 -43.26
N ASP A 223 12.21 -4.69 -43.63
CA ASP A 223 11.00 -4.69 -44.46
C ASP A 223 9.69 -4.67 -43.65
N VAL A 224 9.78 -4.70 -42.32
CA VAL A 224 8.62 -4.65 -41.42
C VAL A 224 8.63 -3.40 -40.55
N ALA A 225 7.44 -2.84 -40.33
CA ALA A 225 7.26 -1.66 -39.47
C ALA A 225 7.44 -1.98 -37.98
N CYS A 226 7.07 -3.20 -37.56
CA CYS A 226 7.25 -3.71 -36.22
C CYS A 226 8.32 -4.80 -36.22
N LYS A 227 9.33 -4.69 -35.35
CA LYS A 227 10.42 -5.67 -35.20
C LYS A 227 10.31 -6.50 -33.91
N ALA A 228 9.32 -6.26 -33.07
CA ALA A 228 9.11 -6.94 -31.79
C ALA A 228 8.08 -8.06 -31.92
N ILE A 229 8.37 -9.05 -32.79
CA ILE A 229 7.41 -10.08 -33.22
C ILE A 229 7.53 -11.40 -32.46
N ASP A 230 8.58 -11.56 -31.65
CA ASP A 230 8.74 -12.72 -30.76
C ASP A 230 8.33 -12.35 -29.33
N ASN A 231 7.66 -13.28 -28.64
CA ASN A 231 7.23 -13.06 -27.26
C ASN A 231 7.37 -14.31 -26.38
N ILE A 232 7.31 -14.06 -25.07
CA ILE A 232 7.15 -15.06 -24.02
C ILE A 232 5.90 -14.64 -23.23
N VAL A 233 4.86 -15.45 -23.27
CA VAL A 233 3.55 -15.23 -22.63
C VAL A 233 3.46 -16.15 -21.41
N VAL A 234 3.12 -15.60 -20.24
CA VAL A 234 3.16 -16.32 -18.96
C VAL A 234 1.88 -16.13 -18.15
N SER A 235 1.43 -17.18 -17.46
CA SER A 235 0.27 -17.11 -16.57
C SER A 235 0.51 -16.17 -15.39
N ARG A 236 -0.56 -15.59 -14.82
CA ARG A 236 -0.50 -14.57 -13.74
C ARG A 236 0.11 -15.03 -12.42
N ASN A 237 0.40 -16.32 -12.26
CA ASN A 237 1.18 -16.89 -11.16
C ASN A 237 2.69 -16.99 -11.49
N ILE A 238 3.15 -16.32 -12.54
CA ILE A 238 4.55 -16.20 -12.92
C ILE A 238 4.94 -14.73 -12.93
N GLU A 239 5.91 -14.37 -12.11
CA GLU A 239 6.51 -13.02 -12.08
C GLU A 239 7.66 -12.94 -13.08
N ILE A 240 7.68 -11.88 -13.91
CA ILE A 240 8.78 -11.59 -14.83
C ILE A 240 9.85 -10.82 -14.05
N VAL A 241 10.95 -11.49 -13.70
CA VAL A 241 12.04 -10.93 -12.88
C VAL A 241 12.98 -10.09 -13.73
N SER A 242 13.34 -10.60 -14.89
CA SER A 242 14.17 -9.90 -15.87
C SER A 242 13.86 -10.37 -17.27
N LYS A 243 14.19 -9.53 -18.26
CA LYS A 243 14.06 -9.83 -19.68
C LYS A 243 15.21 -9.24 -20.46
N GLY A 244 15.50 -9.81 -21.63
CA GLY A 244 16.49 -9.27 -22.54
C GLY A 244 16.47 -9.96 -23.89
N ILE A 245 17.27 -9.40 -24.80
CA ILE A 245 17.55 -10.02 -26.10
C ILE A 245 19.05 -10.22 -26.29
N GLU A 246 19.45 -11.27 -26.99
CA GLU A 246 20.80 -11.40 -27.52
C GLU A 246 20.78 -11.04 -29.01
N LYS A 247 21.34 -9.87 -29.33
CA LYS A 247 21.50 -9.43 -30.71
C LYS A 247 22.65 -10.20 -31.37
N GLY A 248 22.43 -10.69 -32.59
CA GLY A 248 23.48 -11.38 -33.34
C GLY A 248 23.06 -11.73 -34.77
N ASP A 249 24.02 -12.26 -35.53
CA ASP A 249 23.84 -12.62 -36.95
C ASP A 249 23.58 -14.13 -37.15
N SER A 250 23.43 -14.90 -36.06
CA SER A 250 23.22 -16.35 -36.12
C SER A 250 21.86 -16.76 -36.67
N SER A 251 20.88 -15.85 -36.58
CA SER A 251 19.56 -15.95 -37.15
C SER A 251 19.14 -14.54 -37.62
N ASP A 252 18.13 -14.46 -38.48
CA ASP A 252 17.43 -13.21 -38.77
C ASP A 252 16.55 -12.73 -37.60
N HIS A 253 16.38 -13.57 -36.56
CA HIS A 253 15.83 -13.20 -35.27
C HIS A 253 16.89 -13.17 -34.16
N ASN A 254 16.61 -12.41 -33.11
CA ASN A 254 17.37 -12.33 -31.87
C ASN A 254 16.70 -13.23 -30.82
N LEU A 255 17.50 -13.95 -30.02
CA LEU A 255 16.97 -14.71 -28.88
C LEU A 255 16.30 -13.75 -27.89
N LEU A 256 15.01 -13.92 -27.63
CA LEU A 256 14.31 -13.29 -26.51
C LEU A 256 14.39 -14.22 -25.31
N TYR A 257 14.76 -13.69 -24.14
CA TYR A 257 14.83 -14.48 -22.92
C TYR A 257 14.26 -13.74 -21.71
N ALA A 258 13.78 -14.51 -20.74
CA ALA A 258 13.31 -14.01 -19.46
C ALA A 258 13.69 -14.94 -18.30
N GLU A 259 13.97 -14.33 -17.16
CA GLU A 259 13.97 -15.03 -15.88
C GLU A 259 12.60 -14.89 -15.24
N LEU A 260 12.01 -16.04 -14.92
CA LEU A 260 10.62 -16.16 -14.50
C LEU A 260 10.56 -16.79 -13.10
N LYS A 261 9.83 -16.17 -12.18
CA LYS A 261 9.65 -16.65 -10.81
C LYS A 261 8.26 -17.23 -10.63
N LEU A 262 8.19 -18.48 -10.17
CA LEU A 262 6.93 -19.20 -9.98
C LEU A 262 6.32 -18.86 -8.61
N LEU A 263 5.20 -18.13 -8.62
CA LEU A 263 4.48 -17.67 -7.43
C LEU A 263 3.52 -18.75 -6.90
N ASP A 264 3.21 -18.72 -5.61
CA ASP A 264 2.29 -19.69 -4.99
C ASP A 264 0.80 -19.45 -5.38
N LYS A 265 0.48 -18.30 -5.98
CA LYS A 265 -0.84 -17.91 -6.47
C LYS A 265 -0.72 -16.86 -7.57
N GLU A 266 -1.80 -16.66 -8.31
CA GLU A 266 -1.91 -15.56 -9.28
C GLU A 266 -1.87 -14.19 -8.59
N VAL A 267 -1.30 -13.21 -9.30
CA VAL A 267 -1.30 -11.79 -8.93
C VAL A 267 -2.04 -10.97 -9.99
N PRO A 268 -2.76 -9.90 -9.61
CA PRO A 268 -3.37 -9.00 -10.58
C PRO A 268 -2.35 -8.45 -11.58
N SER A 269 -2.73 -8.37 -12.85
CA SER A 269 -1.95 -7.77 -13.93
C SER A 269 -2.69 -6.59 -14.51
N ASP A 270 -2.00 -5.46 -14.63
CA ASP A 270 -2.48 -4.22 -15.22
C ASP A 270 -1.88 -3.93 -16.60
N GLN A 271 -1.21 -4.93 -17.22
CA GLN A 271 -0.57 -4.76 -18.53
C GLN A 271 -1.53 -4.29 -19.61
N LEU A 272 -2.67 -4.97 -19.75
CA LEU A 272 -3.70 -4.61 -20.72
C LEU A 272 -4.22 -3.19 -20.50
N LEU A 273 -4.51 -2.84 -19.24
CA LEU A 273 -5.03 -1.52 -18.88
C LEU A 273 -4.04 -0.40 -19.18
N ASN A 274 -2.75 -0.62 -18.87
CA ASN A 274 -1.70 0.35 -19.14
C ASN A 274 -1.48 0.52 -20.66
N GLN A 275 -1.61 -0.56 -21.44
CA GLN A 275 -1.56 -0.49 -22.89
C GLN A 275 -2.77 0.28 -23.46
N LEU A 276 -3.99 -0.03 -23.01
CA LEU A 276 -5.23 0.69 -23.35
C LEU A 276 -5.12 2.20 -23.10
N ILE A 277 -4.60 2.58 -21.92
CA ILE A 277 -4.38 4.00 -21.59
C ILE A 277 -3.36 4.65 -22.53
N THR A 278 -2.31 3.92 -22.90
CA THR A 278 -1.27 4.41 -23.81
C THR A 278 -1.87 4.67 -25.20
N ASP A 279 -2.66 3.72 -25.70
CA ASP A 279 -3.28 3.79 -27.02
C ASP A 279 -4.35 4.89 -27.08
N ALA A 280 -5.19 4.98 -26.04
CA ALA A 280 -6.19 6.03 -25.89
C ALA A 280 -5.57 7.44 -25.95
N LYS A 281 -4.39 7.64 -25.35
CA LYS A 281 -3.65 8.90 -25.37
C LYS A 281 -2.94 9.18 -26.70
N ALA A 282 -2.74 8.17 -27.54
CA ALA A 282 -2.11 8.33 -28.85
C ALA A 282 -3.10 8.78 -29.93
N LEU A 283 -4.42 8.73 -29.65
CA LEU A 283 -5.45 9.25 -30.53
C LEU A 283 -5.31 10.76 -30.71
N LYS A 284 -5.49 11.24 -31.94
CA LYS A 284 -5.40 12.67 -32.26
C LYS A 284 -6.75 13.33 -32.00
N GLU A 285 -6.78 14.25 -31.05
CA GLU A 285 -7.99 14.99 -30.66
C GLU A 285 -8.70 15.63 -31.86
N GLU A 286 -7.97 16.18 -32.84
CA GLU A 286 -8.52 16.82 -34.04
C GLU A 286 -9.40 15.93 -34.94
N ASP A 287 -9.29 14.60 -34.81
CA ASP A 287 -10.07 13.64 -35.58
C ASP A 287 -11.45 13.37 -34.94
N TYR A 288 -11.71 13.90 -33.74
CA TYR A 288 -12.92 13.65 -32.95
C TYR A 288 -13.60 14.95 -32.49
N SER A 289 -14.87 14.87 -32.11
CA SER A 289 -15.58 16.04 -31.56
C SER A 289 -15.12 16.39 -30.15
N GLU A 290 -15.39 17.63 -29.72
CA GLU A 290 -15.11 18.06 -28.33
C GLU A 290 -15.78 17.19 -27.26
N ALA A 291 -16.94 16.61 -27.53
CA ALA A 291 -17.64 15.77 -26.58
C ALA A 291 -17.09 14.35 -26.56
N ALA A 292 -16.71 13.82 -27.72
CA ALA A 292 -16.01 12.55 -27.86
C ALA A 292 -14.66 12.59 -27.12
N ILE A 293 -13.92 13.70 -27.29
CA ILE A 293 -12.67 13.97 -26.55
C ILE A 293 -12.95 14.00 -25.05
N ARG A 294 -13.97 14.73 -24.57
CA ARG A 294 -14.31 14.76 -23.15
C ARG A 294 -14.66 13.38 -22.58
N ALA A 295 -15.39 12.56 -23.33
CA ALA A 295 -15.72 11.20 -22.92
C ALA A 295 -14.45 10.32 -22.84
N LEU A 296 -13.56 10.42 -23.82
CA LEU A 296 -12.26 9.75 -23.85
C LEU A 296 -11.36 10.19 -22.69
N GLU A 297 -11.21 11.50 -22.46
CA GLU A 297 -10.43 12.07 -21.35
C GLU A 297 -10.92 11.54 -20.01
N LYS A 298 -12.24 11.53 -19.80
CA LYS A 298 -12.85 10.98 -18.59
C LYS A 298 -12.56 9.48 -18.44
N ALA A 299 -12.72 8.69 -19.50
CA ALA A 299 -12.46 7.25 -19.45
C ALA A 299 -10.98 6.95 -19.15
N ILE A 300 -10.06 7.74 -19.70
CA ILE A 300 -8.63 7.67 -19.38
C ILE A 300 -8.39 7.97 -17.90
N GLU A 301 -9.00 9.03 -17.36
CA GLU A 301 -8.88 9.41 -15.94
C GLU A 301 -9.41 8.30 -15.03
N ASP A 302 -10.59 7.76 -15.32
CA ASP A 302 -11.19 6.65 -14.56
C ASP A 302 -10.29 5.40 -14.60
N ALA A 303 -9.77 5.05 -15.78
CA ALA A 303 -8.85 3.92 -15.96
C ALA A 303 -7.53 4.09 -15.18
N GLN A 304 -6.99 5.32 -15.11
CA GLN A 304 -5.81 5.64 -14.32
C GLN A 304 -6.06 5.53 -12.81
N ASN A 305 -7.26 5.89 -12.36
CA ASN A 305 -7.64 5.88 -10.95
C ASN A 305 -8.20 4.53 -10.47
N ALA A 306 -8.51 3.61 -11.37
CA ALA A 306 -9.09 2.31 -11.02
C ALA A 306 -8.19 1.48 -10.08
N SER A 307 -8.80 0.72 -9.17
CA SER A 307 -8.06 -0.09 -8.20
C SER A 307 -7.24 -1.18 -8.88
N ARG A 308 -5.96 -1.33 -8.49
CA ARG A 308 -5.07 -2.41 -8.95
C ARG A 308 -4.98 -3.57 -7.94
N THR A 309 -5.87 -3.62 -6.95
CA THR A 309 -5.79 -4.61 -5.86
C THR A 309 -6.39 -5.97 -6.21
N SER A 310 -7.20 -6.06 -7.27
CA SER A 310 -7.81 -7.30 -7.76
C SER A 310 -7.90 -7.28 -9.29
N GLN A 311 -7.86 -8.47 -9.90
CA GLN A 311 -7.98 -8.58 -11.35
C GLN A 311 -9.34 -8.09 -11.85
N ALA A 312 -10.43 -8.44 -11.15
CA ALA A 312 -11.78 -8.02 -11.54
C ALA A 312 -11.95 -6.50 -11.64
N ALA A 313 -11.31 -5.72 -10.76
CA ALA A 313 -11.37 -4.26 -10.82
C ALA A 313 -10.56 -3.69 -12.00
N ILE A 314 -9.47 -4.37 -12.37
CA ILE A 314 -8.67 -4.02 -13.56
C ILE A 314 -9.46 -4.37 -14.82
N ASP A 315 -10.07 -5.55 -14.88
CA ASP A 315 -10.87 -6.01 -16.02
C ASP A 315 -12.05 -5.05 -16.27
N GLU A 316 -12.77 -4.63 -15.22
CA GLU A 316 -13.84 -3.64 -15.33
C GLU A 316 -13.35 -2.31 -15.91
N ALA A 317 -12.16 -1.84 -15.48
CA ALA A 317 -11.57 -0.62 -16.03
C ALA A 317 -11.11 -0.80 -17.49
N CYS A 318 -10.61 -1.98 -17.86
CA CYS A 318 -10.29 -2.31 -19.25
C CYS A 318 -11.55 -2.26 -20.13
N GLU A 319 -12.63 -2.91 -19.71
CA GLU A 319 -13.89 -2.96 -20.48
C GLU A 319 -14.50 -1.56 -20.64
N ASN A 320 -14.56 -0.76 -19.57
CA ASN A 320 -15.07 0.61 -19.66
C ASN A 320 -14.28 1.48 -20.64
N LEU A 321 -12.95 1.34 -20.68
CA LEU A 321 -12.12 2.10 -21.62
C LEU A 321 -12.24 1.56 -23.05
N LYS A 322 -12.33 0.24 -23.23
CA LYS A 322 -12.61 -0.39 -24.54
C LYS A 322 -13.94 0.09 -25.12
N ASP A 323 -15.00 0.12 -24.33
CA ASP A 323 -16.34 0.57 -24.76
C ASP A 323 -16.29 2.00 -25.33
N VAL A 324 -15.56 2.90 -24.66
CA VAL A 324 -15.38 4.28 -25.13
C VAL A 324 -14.55 4.33 -26.40
N LEU A 325 -13.46 3.56 -26.49
CA LEU A 325 -12.63 3.48 -27.70
C LEU A 325 -13.41 2.92 -28.91
N GLU A 326 -14.30 1.94 -28.70
CA GLU A 326 -15.16 1.38 -29.74
C GLU A 326 -16.23 2.40 -30.18
N ALA A 327 -16.80 3.15 -29.25
CA ALA A 327 -17.75 4.23 -29.55
C ALA A 327 -17.12 5.35 -30.38
N LEU A 328 -15.81 5.63 -30.23
CA LEU A 328 -15.10 6.60 -31.08
C LEU A 328 -14.99 6.15 -32.54
N GLY A 329 -14.98 4.83 -32.80
CA GLY A 329 -14.84 4.24 -34.14
C GLY A 329 -16.15 3.92 -34.85
N SER A 330 -17.31 4.10 -34.20
CA SER A 330 -18.63 3.72 -34.74
C SER A 330 -19.59 4.92 -34.77
N VAL A 331 -19.91 5.43 -35.97
CA VAL A 331 -20.91 6.49 -36.12
C VAL A 331 -22.31 5.90 -35.90
N ASN A 332 -22.80 6.01 -34.66
CA ASN A 332 -24.20 5.83 -34.30
C ASN A 332 -24.70 7.16 -33.73
N ALA A 333 -25.57 7.85 -34.48
CA ALA A 333 -25.99 9.22 -34.15
C ALA A 333 -27.50 9.37 -34.31
N VAL A 334 -28.11 10.10 -33.38
CA VAL A 334 -29.54 10.43 -33.43
C VAL A 334 -29.70 11.93 -33.17
N TRP A 335 -30.10 12.69 -34.18
CA TRP A 335 -30.49 14.09 -34.02
C TRP A 335 -32.00 14.19 -33.96
N THR A 336 -32.53 14.47 -32.77
CA THR A 336 -33.97 14.74 -32.59
C THR A 336 -34.39 16.08 -33.15
N MET A 337 -33.46 17.03 -33.33
CA MET A 337 -33.74 18.39 -33.82
C MET A 337 -34.77 19.15 -32.94
N ASP A 338 -34.72 18.88 -31.63
CA ASP A 338 -35.63 19.41 -30.61
C ASP A 338 -35.11 20.69 -29.91
N GLU A 339 -33.93 21.20 -30.28
CA GLU A 339 -33.29 22.33 -29.59
C GLU A 339 -34.04 23.66 -29.81
N GLY A 340 -34.74 23.81 -30.94
CA GLY A 340 -35.69 24.90 -31.21
C GLY A 340 -35.09 26.30 -31.40
N GLU A 341 -33.82 26.50 -31.06
CA GLU A 341 -33.06 27.74 -31.25
C GLU A 341 -31.56 27.51 -31.43
N GLY A 342 -30.81 28.55 -31.79
CA GLY A 342 -29.36 28.44 -32.03
C GLY A 342 -28.99 28.07 -33.47
N GLN A 343 -27.74 27.65 -33.66
CA GLN A 343 -27.13 27.32 -34.97
C GLN A 343 -26.49 25.94 -34.98
N THR A 344 -26.82 25.09 -34.00
CA THR A 344 -26.28 23.74 -33.89
C THR A 344 -27.39 22.75 -33.56
N ILE A 345 -27.25 21.53 -34.05
CA ILE A 345 -27.97 20.34 -33.58
C ILE A 345 -26.96 19.40 -32.95
N THR A 346 -27.30 18.76 -31.83
CA THR A 346 -26.42 17.80 -31.16
C THR A 346 -27.10 16.45 -31.12
N ASP A 347 -26.36 15.40 -31.43
CA ASP A 347 -26.94 14.07 -31.42
C ASP A 347 -27.15 13.58 -29.96
N THR A 348 -27.98 12.56 -29.74
CA THR A 348 -28.31 12.07 -28.39
C THR A 348 -27.12 11.46 -27.63
N THR A 349 -26.07 11.01 -28.32
CA THR A 349 -24.83 10.57 -27.67
C THR A 349 -23.95 11.76 -27.25
N ASN A 350 -24.30 12.96 -27.70
CA ASN A 350 -23.53 14.20 -27.64
C ASN A 350 -22.19 14.15 -28.39
N ILE A 351 -21.87 13.07 -29.10
CA ILE A 351 -20.60 12.87 -29.81
C ILE A 351 -20.56 13.71 -31.10
N TYR A 352 -21.67 14.00 -31.77
CA TYR A 352 -21.67 14.70 -33.05
C TYR A 352 -22.51 15.98 -32.97
N THR A 353 -21.87 17.11 -33.26
CA THR A 353 -22.52 18.42 -33.30
C THR A 353 -22.61 18.89 -34.74
N GLY A 354 -23.83 18.92 -35.26
CA GLY A 354 -24.14 19.49 -36.55
C GLY A 354 -24.22 21.01 -36.49
N THR A 355 -23.60 21.70 -37.44
CA THR A 355 -23.63 23.17 -37.55
C THR A 355 -24.51 23.61 -38.72
N LEU A 356 -25.46 24.51 -38.45
CA LEU A 356 -26.39 25.04 -39.44
C LEU A 356 -25.72 26.14 -40.28
N HIS A 357 -25.88 26.08 -41.59
CA HIS A 357 -25.33 27.05 -42.54
C HIS A 357 -26.40 27.54 -43.53
N GLY A 358 -26.44 28.85 -43.79
CA GLY A 358 -27.31 29.43 -44.81
C GLY A 358 -28.79 29.38 -44.45
N GLY A 359 -29.64 29.06 -45.42
CA GLY A 359 -31.11 29.04 -45.30
C GLY A 359 -31.71 27.86 -44.53
N VAL A 360 -31.15 27.55 -43.35
CA VAL A 360 -31.69 26.58 -42.39
C VAL A 360 -32.26 27.31 -41.18
N SER A 361 -33.47 26.94 -40.75
CA SER A 361 -34.15 27.58 -39.61
C SER A 361 -35.01 26.59 -38.82
N TRP A 362 -35.22 26.89 -37.54
CA TRP A 362 -36.09 26.10 -36.68
C TRP A 362 -37.57 26.23 -37.07
N THR A 363 -38.29 25.11 -37.03
CA THR A 363 -39.72 25.03 -37.36
C THR A 363 -40.42 23.98 -36.48
N GLU A 364 -41.73 23.86 -36.63
CA GLU A 364 -42.48 22.72 -36.09
C GLU A 364 -42.10 21.45 -36.87
N GLY A 365 -41.59 20.46 -36.14
CA GLY A 365 -41.14 19.17 -36.66
C GLY A 365 -42.29 18.17 -36.84
N LYS A 366 -41.94 16.91 -37.09
CA LYS A 366 -42.87 15.78 -36.99
C LYS A 366 -43.21 15.54 -35.52
N TYR A 367 -42.18 15.56 -34.69
CA TYR A 367 -42.23 15.71 -33.25
C TYR A 367 -41.64 17.08 -32.88
N HIS A 368 -41.90 17.54 -31.66
CA HIS A 368 -41.70 18.92 -31.15
C HIS A 368 -41.18 19.97 -32.16
N THR A 369 -39.86 20.08 -32.34
CA THR A 369 -39.25 20.99 -33.33
C THR A 369 -38.52 20.22 -34.41
N GLY A 370 -38.19 20.91 -35.50
CA GLY A 370 -37.36 20.36 -36.57
C GLY A 370 -36.70 21.47 -37.37
N LEU A 371 -36.03 21.10 -38.45
CA LEU A 371 -35.34 22.04 -39.32
C LEU A 371 -36.09 22.27 -40.63
N ALA A 372 -36.30 23.53 -41.00
CA ALA A 372 -36.78 23.96 -42.29
C ALA A 372 -35.60 24.42 -43.16
N PHE A 373 -35.58 23.93 -44.40
CA PHE A 373 -34.58 24.24 -45.42
C PHE A 373 -35.26 25.00 -46.57
N ASP A 374 -34.72 26.16 -46.94
CA ASP A 374 -35.31 27.03 -47.99
C ASP A 374 -34.72 26.84 -49.39
N GLY A 375 -33.80 25.89 -49.56
CA GLY A 375 -33.06 25.66 -50.80
C GLY A 375 -31.73 26.43 -50.91
N THR A 376 -31.26 27.07 -49.85
CA THR A 376 -29.98 27.81 -49.84
C THR A 376 -29.07 27.47 -48.65
N GLY A 377 -29.45 26.50 -47.82
CA GLY A 377 -28.73 26.13 -46.60
C GLY A 377 -28.56 24.62 -46.42
N TYR A 378 -27.66 24.25 -45.51
CA TYR A 378 -27.31 22.87 -45.19
C TYR A 378 -26.85 22.75 -43.72
N VAL A 379 -26.67 21.52 -43.24
CA VAL A 379 -26.03 21.25 -41.94
C VAL A 379 -24.76 20.43 -42.17
N ASP A 380 -23.63 20.86 -41.63
CA ASP A 380 -22.40 20.05 -41.53
C ASP A 380 -22.49 19.23 -40.24
N THR A 381 -22.53 17.90 -40.31
CA THR A 381 -22.70 17.05 -39.12
C THR A 381 -21.45 16.96 -38.24
N GLY A 382 -20.31 17.45 -38.74
CA GLY A 382 -19.00 17.30 -38.12
C GLY A 382 -18.32 15.95 -38.41
N ILE A 383 -19.05 14.98 -38.98
CA ILE A 383 -18.51 13.66 -39.33
C ILE A 383 -17.67 13.77 -40.61
N LYS A 384 -16.47 13.19 -40.60
CA LYS A 384 -15.48 13.34 -41.69
C LYS A 384 -15.44 12.18 -42.67
N GLU A 385 -15.77 10.97 -42.21
CA GLU A 385 -15.72 9.75 -43.01
C GLU A 385 -17.12 9.15 -43.17
N ASP A 386 -17.38 8.57 -44.33
CA ASP A 386 -18.61 7.83 -44.59
C ASP A 386 -18.63 6.51 -43.79
N LEU A 387 -19.82 5.97 -43.56
CA LEU A 387 -20.00 4.66 -42.96
C LEU A 387 -19.51 3.56 -43.90
N GLU A 388 -18.53 2.77 -43.46
CA GLU A 388 -18.10 1.56 -44.16
C GLU A 388 -18.93 0.34 -43.75
N GLY A 389 -19.08 -0.63 -44.67
CA GLY A 389 -19.85 -1.85 -44.42
C GLY A 389 -21.36 -1.62 -44.43
N ASN A 390 -22.07 -2.32 -43.54
CA ASN A 390 -23.53 -2.26 -43.48
C ASN A 390 -23.98 -1.03 -42.69
N TRP A 391 -25.08 -0.38 -43.10
CA TRP A 391 -25.56 0.83 -42.41
C TRP A 391 -27.07 1.03 -42.56
N THR A 392 -27.63 1.86 -41.69
CA THR A 392 -29.01 2.33 -41.79
C THR A 392 -29.08 3.82 -41.51
N ILE A 393 -29.70 4.58 -42.40
CA ILE A 393 -29.94 6.02 -42.23
C ILE A 393 -31.44 6.27 -42.43
N GLY A 394 -32.07 6.95 -41.48
CA GLY A 394 -33.51 7.21 -41.54
C GLY A 394 -33.90 8.53 -40.88
N MET A 395 -34.97 9.12 -41.39
CA MET A 395 -35.40 10.46 -41.01
C MET A 395 -36.88 10.68 -41.31
N TRP A 396 -37.50 11.61 -40.58
CA TRP A 396 -38.75 12.23 -41.01
C TRP A 396 -38.46 13.39 -41.95
N VAL A 397 -39.17 13.44 -43.08
CA VAL A 397 -39.03 14.52 -44.05
C VAL A 397 -40.40 15.01 -44.52
N ASN A 398 -40.54 16.33 -44.68
CA ASN A 398 -41.68 16.98 -45.32
C ASN A 398 -41.20 17.71 -46.57
N ARG A 399 -41.57 17.20 -47.75
CA ARG A 399 -41.10 17.72 -49.03
C ARG A 399 -41.73 19.08 -49.35
N GLY A 400 -40.90 20.06 -49.68
CA GLY A 400 -41.33 21.37 -50.21
C GLY A 400 -41.47 21.39 -51.73
N GLU A 401 -42.06 22.47 -52.26
CA GLU A 401 -42.00 22.75 -53.70
C GLU A 401 -40.61 23.26 -54.07
N HIS A 402 -39.94 22.59 -54.99
CA HIS A 402 -38.62 22.99 -55.50
C HIS A 402 -38.65 23.03 -57.04
N THR A 403 -37.74 23.80 -57.63
CA THR A 403 -37.59 23.94 -59.09
C THR A 403 -36.23 23.46 -59.59
N GLY A 404 -35.44 22.84 -58.71
CA GLY A 404 -34.13 22.26 -59.01
C GLY A 404 -34.25 20.93 -59.77
N SER A 405 -33.10 20.39 -60.20
CA SER A 405 -33.07 19.12 -60.93
C SER A 405 -32.99 17.89 -60.02
N ASN A 406 -32.77 18.08 -58.72
CA ASN A 406 -32.70 17.09 -57.65
C ASN A 406 -32.96 17.71 -56.26
N THR A 407 -32.91 16.91 -55.21
CA THR A 407 -32.98 17.37 -53.80
C THR A 407 -32.25 16.37 -52.90
N ILE A 408 -31.20 16.82 -52.19
CA ILE A 408 -30.36 15.98 -51.32
C ILE A 408 -30.99 15.86 -49.91
N LEU A 409 -30.93 14.67 -49.32
CA LEU A 409 -31.23 14.44 -47.89
C LEU A 409 -29.95 14.45 -47.08
N VAL A 410 -29.02 13.54 -47.40
CA VAL A 410 -27.75 13.37 -46.70
C VAL A 410 -26.65 13.14 -47.73
N SER A 411 -25.48 13.74 -47.52
CA SER A 411 -24.31 13.67 -48.39
C SER A 411 -23.09 13.18 -47.63
N GLY A 412 -22.22 12.47 -48.34
CA GLY A 412 -20.95 11.94 -47.86
C GLY A 412 -19.81 12.25 -48.83
N ASN A 413 -18.68 11.58 -48.64
CA ASN A 413 -17.50 11.68 -49.49
C ASN A 413 -17.62 10.81 -50.76
N ALA A 414 -18.36 9.70 -50.69
CA ALA A 414 -18.49 8.71 -51.76
C ALA A 414 -19.90 8.67 -52.39
N GLY A 415 -20.91 9.27 -51.76
CA GLY A 415 -22.27 9.23 -52.29
C GLY A 415 -23.28 10.13 -51.58
N GLU A 416 -24.54 10.02 -52.00
CA GLU A 416 -25.66 10.85 -51.54
C GLU A 416 -26.97 10.05 -51.44
N LEU A 417 -27.76 10.31 -50.40
CA LEU A 417 -29.17 9.95 -50.32
C LEU A 417 -30.03 11.14 -50.72
N LYS A 418 -31.04 10.93 -51.57
CA LYS A 418 -31.81 12.00 -52.21
C LYS A 418 -33.30 11.84 -52.02
N LEU A 419 -33.96 12.95 -51.67
CA LEU A 419 -35.42 13.07 -51.65
C LEU A 419 -35.97 13.10 -53.09
N GLU A 420 -35.19 13.68 -54.01
CA GLU A 420 -35.43 13.64 -55.43
C GLU A 420 -34.14 13.41 -56.20
N GLN A 421 -34.09 12.35 -57.01
CA GLN A 421 -32.94 12.00 -57.82
C GLN A 421 -32.82 12.90 -59.06
N TRP A 422 -31.57 13.17 -59.43
CA TRP A 422 -31.12 13.99 -60.56
C TRP A 422 -31.82 13.65 -61.87
N ASN A 423 -31.94 14.68 -62.71
CA ASN A 423 -32.67 14.69 -63.98
C ASN A 423 -34.20 14.77 -63.82
N ASN A 424 -34.67 15.46 -62.78
CA ASN A 424 -36.10 15.74 -62.52
C ASN A 424 -36.95 14.46 -62.47
N THR A 425 -36.46 13.41 -61.82
CA THR A 425 -37.18 12.12 -61.75
C THR A 425 -38.44 12.21 -60.90
N GLY A 426 -38.50 13.15 -59.94
CA GLY A 426 -39.54 13.21 -58.92
C GLY A 426 -39.48 12.09 -57.87
N LYS A 427 -38.43 11.27 -57.86
CA LYS A 427 -38.36 10.03 -57.08
C LYS A 427 -37.17 10.02 -56.12
N VAL A 428 -37.32 9.34 -54.98
CA VAL A 428 -36.24 9.10 -54.00
C VAL A 428 -35.12 8.28 -54.65
N GLY A 429 -33.87 8.55 -54.30
CA GLY A 429 -32.74 7.86 -54.93
C GLY A 429 -31.44 7.90 -54.14
N VAL A 430 -30.45 7.21 -54.71
CA VAL A 430 -29.08 7.08 -54.19
C VAL A 430 -28.12 7.42 -55.31
N THR A 431 -27.08 8.20 -55.02
CA THR A 431 -25.98 8.47 -55.97
C THR A 431 -24.69 7.94 -55.39
N GLU A 432 -23.94 7.20 -56.19
CA GLU A 432 -22.54 6.83 -55.91
C GLU A 432 -21.64 7.67 -56.81
N PHE A 433 -20.78 8.49 -56.22
CA PHE A 433 -19.98 9.44 -56.98
C PHE A 433 -19.03 8.75 -57.94
N GLY A 434 -19.02 9.21 -59.19
CA GLY A 434 -18.21 8.61 -60.25
C GLY A 434 -18.72 7.27 -60.78
N VAL A 435 -19.78 6.70 -60.20
CA VAL A 435 -20.34 5.40 -60.58
C VAL A 435 -21.74 5.54 -61.20
N GLY A 436 -22.73 6.06 -60.48
CA GLY A 436 -24.08 6.16 -61.03
C GLY A 436 -25.15 6.76 -60.11
N ASP A 437 -26.27 7.12 -60.74
CA ASP A 437 -27.50 7.56 -60.08
C ASP A 437 -28.57 6.46 -60.14
N TYR A 438 -29.09 6.09 -58.97
CA TYR A 438 -30.09 5.05 -58.81
C TYR A 438 -31.36 5.64 -58.21
N THR A 439 -32.51 5.06 -58.56
CA THR A 439 -33.83 5.61 -58.24
C THR A 439 -34.73 4.50 -57.73
N PHE A 440 -35.36 4.73 -56.58
CA PHE A 440 -36.44 3.87 -56.07
C PHE A 440 -37.77 4.23 -56.74
N ASP A 441 -38.70 3.29 -56.84
CA ASP A 441 -40.06 3.53 -57.37
C ASP A 441 -40.99 4.22 -56.35
N TYR A 442 -40.51 5.32 -55.74
CA TYR A 442 -41.26 6.10 -54.76
C TYR A 442 -41.05 7.60 -54.91
N SER A 443 -42.15 8.37 -54.83
CA SER A 443 -42.16 9.82 -54.86
C SER A 443 -42.78 10.35 -53.57
N ALA A 444 -41.99 11.07 -52.76
CA ALA A 444 -42.51 11.68 -51.54
C ALA A 444 -43.55 12.79 -51.86
N PRO A 445 -44.74 12.78 -51.22
CA PRO A 445 -45.75 13.83 -51.40
C PRO A 445 -45.29 15.19 -50.88
N ILE A 446 -45.71 16.26 -51.55
CA ILE A 446 -45.42 17.65 -51.14
C ILE A 446 -46.28 18.00 -49.92
N GLY A 447 -45.68 18.58 -48.89
CA GLY A 447 -46.37 19.12 -47.71
C GLY A 447 -46.76 18.07 -46.65
N GLU A 448 -46.46 16.79 -46.87
CA GLU A 448 -46.76 15.69 -45.95
C GLU A 448 -45.48 15.13 -45.32
N TRP A 449 -45.53 14.81 -44.03
CA TRP A 449 -44.44 14.12 -43.34
C TRP A 449 -44.41 12.64 -43.71
N VAL A 450 -43.28 12.16 -44.20
CA VAL A 450 -43.01 10.75 -44.46
C VAL A 450 -41.71 10.35 -43.77
N HIS A 451 -41.67 9.14 -43.21
CA HIS A 451 -40.42 8.58 -42.71
C HIS A 451 -39.75 7.79 -43.83
N LEU A 452 -38.51 8.10 -44.12
CA LEU A 452 -37.67 7.37 -45.07
C LEU A 452 -36.55 6.71 -44.29
N ALA A 453 -36.36 5.40 -44.47
CA ALA A 453 -35.17 4.70 -43.99
C ALA A 453 -34.52 3.91 -45.12
N PHE A 454 -33.20 4.05 -45.23
CA PHE A 454 -32.34 3.39 -46.20
C PHE A 454 -31.50 2.38 -45.42
N VAL A 455 -31.59 1.11 -45.79
CA VAL A 455 -30.87 0.01 -45.13
C VAL A 455 -29.96 -0.65 -46.15
N ASP A 456 -28.64 -0.53 -45.97
CA ASP A 456 -27.64 -1.27 -46.75
C ASP A 456 -27.15 -2.47 -45.92
N ASP A 457 -27.34 -3.66 -46.46
CA ASP A 457 -26.93 -4.93 -45.85
C ASP A 457 -25.69 -5.57 -46.51
N GLY A 458 -25.01 -4.81 -47.38
CA GLY A 458 -23.87 -5.23 -48.18
C GLY A 458 -24.25 -5.95 -49.49
N ASN A 459 -25.52 -6.34 -49.66
CA ASN A 459 -26.03 -6.91 -50.92
C ASN A 459 -26.88 -5.92 -51.71
N GLY A 460 -27.38 -4.87 -51.07
CA GLY A 460 -28.12 -3.79 -51.71
C GLY A 460 -28.78 -2.86 -50.69
N ILE A 461 -29.31 -1.73 -51.19
CA ILE A 461 -30.00 -0.73 -50.36
C ILE A 461 -31.51 -0.92 -50.49
N THR A 462 -32.16 -1.14 -49.35
CA THR A 462 -33.62 -1.25 -49.23
C THR A 462 -34.22 0.05 -48.71
N LEU A 463 -35.25 0.57 -49.38
CA LEU A 463 -36.01 1.73 -48.95
C LEU A 463 -37.26 1.30 -48.18
N TYR A 464 -37.39 1.78 -46.95
CA TYR A 464 -38.59 1.69 -46.14
C TYR A 464 -39.27 3.07 -46.08
N VAL A 465 -40.58 3.09 -46.35
CA VAL A 465 -41.41 4.29 -46.26
C VAL A 465 -42.46 4.08 -45.19
N ASN A 466 -42.48 4.93 -44.16
CA ASN A 466 -43.39 4.80 -43.02
C ASN A 466 -43.40 3.38 -42.40
N GLY A 467 -42.22 2.74 -42.37
CA GLY A 467 -42.02 1.41 -41.78
C GLY A 467 -42.29 0.24 -42.73
N GLU A 468 -42.80 0.47 -43.93
CA GLU A 468 -43.05 -0.57 -44.91
C GLU A 468 -41.95 -0.59 -45.99
N GLU A 469 -41.40 -1.78 -46.26
CA GLU A 469 -40.48 -2.01 -47.37
C GLU A 469 -41.16 -1.62 -48.69
N THR A 470 -40.57 -0.67 -49.42
CA THR A 470 -41.17 -0.08 -50.62
C THR A 470 -40.46 -0.50 -51.90
N ASP A 471 -39.13 -0.50 -51.90
CA ASP A 471 -38.32 -0.87 -53.06
C ASP A 471 -36.88 -1.25 -52.65
N HIS A 472 -36.15 -1.93 -53.52
CA HIS A 472 -34.80 -2.43 -53.28
C HIS A 472 -33.88 -2.21 -54.49
N LEU A 473 -32.67 -1.72 -54.25
CA LEU A 473 -31.64 -1.53 -55.26
C LEU A 473 -30.49 -2.51 -55.02
N ASN A 474 -30.10 -3.27 -56.05
CA ASN A 474 -28.93 -4.15 -56.02
C ASN A 474 -27.61 -3.35 -56.21
N VAL A 475 -27.43 -2.31 -55.41
CA VAL A 475 -26.22 -1.48 -55.32
C VAL A 475 -25.97 -1.20 -53.84
N SER A 476 -24.70 -1.17 -53.45
CA SER A 476 -24.26 -0.80 -52.11
C SER A 476 -23.28 0.35 -52.24
N ILE A 477 -23.34 1.30 -51.30
CA ILE A 477 -22.44 2.45 -51.24
C ILE A 477 -21.96 2.64 -49.80
N ASN A 478 -20.87 3.37 -49.58
CA ASN A 478 -20.55 3.83 -48.23
C ASN A 478 -21.66 4.79 -47.76
N GLY A 479 -22.08 4.65 -46.50
CA GLY A 479 -23.22 5.39 -45.96
C GLY A 479 -22.88 6.87 -45.78
N PRO A 480 -23.56 7.79 -46.49
CA PRO A 480 -23.22 9.20 -46.46
C PRO A 480 -23.74 9.86 -45.17
N VAL A 481 -22.86 10.55 -44.44
CA VAL A 481 -23.21 11.10 -43.11
C VAL A 481 -22.67 12.50 -42.82
N SER A 482 -21.86 13.08 -43.71
CA SER A 482 -21.12 14.33 -43.46
C SER A 482 -21.97 15.60 -43.56
N GLY A 483 -22.99 15.61 -44.41
CA GLY A 483 -23.82 16.80 -44.64
C GLY A 483 -25.31 16.49 -44.77
N ILE A 484 -26.17 17.38 -44.26
CA ILE A 484 -27.63 17.30 -44.38
C ILE A 484 -28.14 18.40 -45.29
N GLY A 485 -28.97 18.04 -46.25
CA GLY A 485 -29.70 18.97 -47.11
C GLY A 485 -28.87 19.60 -48.24
N ALA A 486 -27.57 19.33 -48.34
CA ALA A 486 -26.74 19.64 -49.50
C ALA A 486 -25.45 18.80 -49.49
N ASN A 487 -24.68 18.89 -50.57
CA ASN A 487 -23.31 18.39 -50.61
C ASN A 487 -22.41 19.26 -49.71
N SER A 488 -21.52 18.63 -48.93
CA SER A 488 -20.64 19.28 -47.95
C SER A 488 -19.54 20.15 -48.58
N GLU A 489 -19.21 19.94 -49.85
CA GLU A 489 -18.37 20.86 -50.62
C GLU A 489 -19.23 21.91 -51.32
N GLU A 490 -19.24 23.15 -50.81
CA GLU A 490 -19.95 24.35 -51.34
C GLU A 490 -19.94 24.49 -52.88
N ALA A 491 -18.96 23.89 -53.57
CA ALA A 491 -18.76 23.98 -55.00
C ALA A 491 -19.63 23.04 -55.87
N ALA A 492 -20.13 21.92 -55.34
CA ALA A 492 -20.90 20.93 -56.13
C ALA A 492 -22.41 21.25 -56.22
N ALA A 493 -22.94 22.09 -55.33
CA ALA A 493 -24.34 22.53 -55.36
C ALA A 493 -24.63 23.65 -56.38
N GLY A 494 -23.59 24.13 -57.10
CA GLY A 494 -23.68 25.26 -58.03
C GLY A 494 -24.77 25.11 -59.10
N ASP A 495 -25.52 26.19 -59.35
CA ASP A 495 -26.55 26.49 -60.36
C ASP A 495 -27.62 25.43 -60.76
N GLU A 496 -27.48 24.14 -60.40
CA GLU A 496 -28.35 23.02 -60.85
C GLU A 496 -29.28 22.45 -59.75
N GLY A 497 -29.18 22.94 -58.51
CA GLY A 497 -30.25 22.86 -57.51
C GLY A 497 -30.31 21.60 -56.64
N GLY A 498 -29.23 21.26 -55.92
CA GLY A 498 -29.19 20.11 -54.99
C GLY A 498 -29.66 20.34 -53.55
N TYR A 499 -29.94 21.58 -53.17
CA TYR A 499 -30.35 21.92 -51.80
C TYR A 499 -31.72 21.35 -51.44
N LEU A 500 -31.90 20.96 -50.18
CA LEU A 500 -33.18 20.58 -49.61
C LEU A 500 -34.12 21.79 -49.56
N VAL A 501 -35.32 21.61 -50.11
CA VAL A 501 -36.45 22.51 -49.87
C VAL A 501 -37.52 21.69 -49.15
N GLY A 502 -37.78 22.02 -47.89
CA GLY A 502 -38.69 21.22 -47.07
C GLY A 502 -38.36 21.31 -45.59
N LYS A 503 -38.76 20.28 -44.85
CA LYS A 503 -38.46 20.12 -43.43
C LYS A 503 -37.88 18.74 -43.15
N MET A 504 -37.01 18.64 -42.16
CA MET A 504 -36.46 17.37 -41.66
C MET A 504 -36.58 17.33 -40.14
N ASP A 505 -36.70 16.11 -39.61
CA ASP A 505 -36.78 15.82 -38.18
C ASP A 505 -36.30 14.38 -37.90
N GLU A 506 -35.87 14.08 -36.67
CA GLU A 506 -35.41 12.75 -36.17
C GLU A 506 -34.47 12.01 -37.14
N LEU A 507 -33.31 12.60 -37.49
CA LEU A 507 -32.29 11.90 -38.27
C LEU A 507 -31.59 10.88 -37.39
N LYS A 508 -31.66 9.59 -37.75
CA LYS A 508 -31.00 8.49 -37.04
C LYS A 508 -30.08 7.72 -37.98
N ILE A 509 -28.88 7.46 -37.51
CA ILE A 509 -27.78 6.84 -38.24
C ILE A 509 -27.29 5.65 -37.42
N TYR A 510 -27.18 4.50 -38.07
CA TYR A 510 -26.63 3.28 -37.50
C TYR A 510 -25.57 2.69 -38.41
N ASN A 511 -24.45 2.25 -37.84
CA ASN A 511 -23.38 1.54 -38.53
C ASN A 511 -23.68 0.04 -38.75
N ARG A 512 -24.96 -0.31 -38.91
CA ARG A 512 -25.44 -1.66 -39.21
C ARG A 512 -26.75 -1.63 -39.96
N ALA A 513 -27.08 -2.73 -40.62
CA ALA A 513 -28.40 -2.95 -41.19
C ALA A 513 -29.43 -3.18 -40.06
N LEU A 514 -30.51 -2.40 -40.04
CA LEU A 514 -31.66 -2.60 -39.15
C LEU A 514 -32.68 -3.53 -39.80
N ASN A 515 -33.33 -4.37 -38.99
CA ASN A 515 -34.47 -5.17 -39.45
C ASN A 515 -35.79 -4.38 -39.40
N ALA A 516 -36.87 -4.92 -40.00
CA ALA A 516 -38.16 -4.25 -40.08
C ALA A 516 -38.77 -3.81 -38.72
N ASP A 517 -38.59 -4.59 -37.65
CA ASP A 517 -39.09 -4.22 -36.31
C ASP A 517 -38.27 -3.05 -35.72
N GLU A 518 -36.98 -3.01 -36.00
CA GLU A 518 -36.09 -1.90 -35.61
C GLU A 518 -36.40 -0.63 -36.42
N ILE A 519 -36.72 -0.76 -37.71
CA ILE A 519 -37.21 0.35 -38.54
C ILE A 519 -38.54 0.89 -38.02
N ALA A 520 -39.45 0.02 -37.55
CA ALA A 520 -40.70 0.47 -36.95
C ALA A 520 -40.46 1.34 -35.70
N LYS A 521 -39.49 0.96 -34.85
CA LYS A 521 -39.08 1.75 -33.68
C LYS A 521 -38.34 3.02 -34.06
N MET A 522 -37.56 2.99 -35.15
CA MET A 522 -36.81 4.15 -35.65
C MET A 522 -37.74 5.36 -35.92
N MET A 523 -38.99 5.11 -36.32
CA MET A 523 -40.00 6.15 -36.60
C MET A 523 -40.56 6.86 -35.36
N GLU A 524 -40.43 6.25 -34.19
CA GLU A 524 -40.89 6.83 -32.93
C GLU A 524 -39.91 7.92 -32.51
N SER A 525 -40.40 8.97 -31.84
CA SER A 525 -39.49 10.00 -31.31
C SER A 525 -38.58 9.38 -30.27
N SER A 526 -37.30 9.76 -30.30
CA SER A 526 -36.33 9.33 -29.28
C SER A 526 -36.59 10.01 -27.93
N ASN A 527 -37.41 11.07 -27.93
CA ASN A 527 -37.99 11.70 -26.75
C ASN A 527 -39.48 11.32 -26.66
N GLU A 528 -39.86 10.51 -25.65
CA GLU A 528 -41.29 10.34 -25.35
C GLU A 528 -41.94 11.72 -25.09
N PRO A 529 -43.20 11.94 -25.50
CA PRO A 529 -43.85 13.23 -25.39
C PRO A 529 -43.98 13.63 -23.91
N VAL A 530 -43.10 14.51 -23.46
CA VAL A 530 -43.26 15.18 -22.17
C VAL A 530 -44.36 16.22 -22.36
N THR A 531 -45.50 15.98 -21.73
CA THR A 531 -46.59 16.96 -21.67
C THR A 531 -46.06 18.22 -20.98
N PRO A 532 -46.33 19.45 -21.47
CA PRO A 532 -45.96 20.66 -20.75
C PRO A 532 -46.79 20.73 -19.46
N GLY A 533 -46.17 20.31 -18.36
CA GLY A 533 -46.80 20.30 -17.05
C GLY A 533 -46.09 19.34 -16.09
N LYS A 534 -45.15 19.89 -15.32
CA LYS A 534 -44.44 19.32 -14.16
C LYS A 534 -43.13 18.60 -14.49
N VAL A 535 -42.02 19.13 -13.98
CA VAL A 535 -40.73 18.43 -13.92
C VAL A 535 -40.88 17.12 -13.14
N SER A 536 -40.22 16.07 -13.61
CA SER A 536 -40.27 14.73 -13.04
C SER A 536 -39.37 14.64 -11.81
N THR A 537 -39.98 14.41 -10.65
CA THR A 537 -39.26 14.29 -9.36
C THR A 537 -39.09 12.84 -8.88
N ALA A 538 -39.55 11.83 -9.64
CA ALA A 538 -39.61 10.45 -9.17
C ALA A 538 -38.23 9.91 -8.72
N VAL A 539 -37.18 10.22 -9.48
CA VAL A 539 -35.80 9.80 -9.15
C VAL A 539 -35.26 10.59 -7.95
N LEU A 540 -35.54 11.89 -7.88
CA LEU A 540 -35.15 12.74 -6.75
C LEU A 540 -35.84 12.30 -5.45
N GLU A 541 -37.12 12.00 -5.48
CA GLU A 541 -37.90 11.47 -4.36
C GLU A 541 -37.34 10.12 -3.89
N TYR A 542 -36.99 9.23 -4.83
CA TYR A 542 -36.37 7.95 -4.51
C TYR A 542 -34.96 8.11 -3.92
N ALA A 543 -34.14 8.99 -4.48
CA ALA A 543 -32.81 9.29 -3.95
C ALA A 543 -32.87 9.87 -2.54
N ILE A 544 -33.82 10.78 -2.26
CA ILE A 544 -34.09 11.31 -0.92
C ILE A 544 -34.58 10.19 0.02
N GLU A 545 -35.45 9.29 -0.44
CA GLU A 545 -35.90 8.14 0.36
C GLU A 545 -34.74 7.21 0.73
N LEU A 546 -33.86 6.92 -0.22
CA LEU A 546 -32.66 6.12 0.02
C LEU A 546 -31.69 6.83 0.97
N ALA A 547 -31.43 8.11 0.74
CA ALA A 547 -30.61 8.94 1.63
C ALA A 547 -31.18 8.99 3.05
N GLY A 548 -32.51 9.07 3.21
CA GLY A 548 -33.18 9.00 4.52
C GLY A 548 -33.00 7.67 5.26
N LYS A 549 -32.55 6.61 4.58
CA LYS A 549 -32.21 5.31 5.18
C LYS A 549 -30.70 5.16 5.46
N ALA A 550 -29.89 6.12 5.03
CA ALA A 550 -28.44 6.05 5.20
C ALA A 550 -28.05 6.25 6.68
N ASP A 551 -27.11 5.42 7.15
CA ASP A 551 -26.56 5.53 8.50
C ASP A 551 -25.34 6.45 8.51
N THR A 552 -25.51 7.63 9.09
CA THR A 552 -24.44 8.63 9.23
C THR A 552 -23.63 8.45 10.51
N GLU A 553 -23.93 7.45 11.35
CA GLU A 553 -23.19 7.21 12.59
C GLU A 553 -21.77 6.72 12.29
N GLY A 554 -20.78 7.39 12.89
CA GLY A 554 -19.36 7.08 12.74
C GLY A 554 -18.76 7.39 11.37
N ILE A 555 -19.48 8.09 10.49
CA ILE A 555 -18.94 8.61 9.22
C ILE A 555 -17.99 9.77 9.49
N ILE A 556 -17.01 9.97 8.61
CA ILE A 556 -16.14 11.14 8.62
C ILE A 556 -17.00 12.44 8.66
N PRO A 557 -16.79 13.35 9.63
CA PRO A 557 -17.64 14.54 9.83
C PRO A 557 -17.80 15.42 8.59
N MET A 558 -16.74 15.59 7.79
CA MET A 558 -16.81 16.33 6.52
C MET A 558 -17.78 15.69 5.53
N ILE A 559 -17.75 14.37 5.38
CA ILE A 559 -18.62 13.62 4.47
C ILE A 559 -20.06 13.67 4.98
N ALA A 560 -20.28 13.47 6.29
CA ALA A 560 -21.60 13.56 6.89
C ALA A 560 -22.23 14.95 6.68
N LYS A 561 -21.43 16.02 6.85
CA LYS A 561 -21.87 17.40 6.62
C LYS A 561 -22.22 17.68 5.16
N GLU A 562 -21.40 17.19 4.23
CA GLU A 562 -21.64 17.35 2.79
C GLU A 562 -22.88 16.55 2.36
N PHE A 563 -23.06 15.33 2.89
CA PHE A 563 -24.24 14.52 2.68
C PHE A 563 -25.52 15.25 3.13
N GLU A 564 -25.53 15.79 4.35
CA GLU A 564 -26.66 16.58 4.86
C GLU A 564 -26.91 17.85 4.03
N THR A 565 -25.85 18.49 3.53
CA THR A 565 -25.96 19.68 2.67
C THR A 565 -26.62 19.34 1.33
N ARG A 566 -26.20 18.26 0.68
CA ARG A 566 -26.77 17.82 -0.60
C ARG A 566 -28.16 17.25 -0.42
N LEU A 567 -28.44 16.55 0.68
CA LEU A 567 -29.78 16.11 1.04
C LEU A 567 -30.71 17.31 1.27
N ALA A 568 -30.24 18.37 1.95
CA ALA A 568 -31.02 19.59 2.12
C ALA A 568 -31.30 20.29 0.78
N ALA A 569 -30.31 20.40 -0.10
CA ALA A 569 -30.49 20.99 -1.44
C ALA A 569 -31.45 20.16 -2.30
N ALA A 570 -31.36 18.83 -2.26
CA ALA A 570 -32.28 17.91 -2.92
C ALA A 570 -33.72 18.09 -2.42
N ASN A 571 -33.92 18.18 -1.09
CA ASN A 571 -35.22 18.45 -0.50
C ASN A 571 -35.74 19.85 -0.87
N GLU A 572 -34.89 20.87 -0.94
CA GLU A 572 -35.27 22.23 -1.35
C GLU A 572 -35.78 22.26 -2.79
N ILE A 573 -35.08 21.59 -3.72
CA ILE A 573 -35.54 21.46 -5.12
C ILE A 573 -36.87 20.71 -5.17
N LEU A 574 -36.99 19.59 -4.44
CA LEU A 574 -38.24 18.84 -4.38
C LEU A 574 -39.41 19.67 -3.80
N ASP A 575 -39.16 20.46 -2.76
CA ASP A 575 -40.14 21.36 -2.15
C ASP A 575 -40.56 22.48 -3.09
N ARG A 576 -39.61 23.07 -3.85
CA ARG A 576 -39.91 24.08 -4.89
C ARG A 576 -40.82 23.50 -5.96
N VAL A 577 -40.51 22.30 -6.46
CA VAL A 577 -41.36 21.61 -7.45
C VAL A 577 -42.74 21.29 -6.87
N ASN A 578 -42.81 20.75 -5.66
CA ASN A 578 -44.09 20.45 -4.99
C ASN A 578 -44.89 21.71 -4.65
N GLY A 579 -44.21 22.83 -4.46
CA GLY A 579 -44.79 24.17 -4.30
C GLY A 579 -45.32 24.78 -5.60
N GLY A 580 -45.09 24.13 -6.75
CA GLY A 580 -45.54 24.60 -8.06
C GLY A 580 -44.64 25.66 -8.69
N ASP A 581 -43.36 25.72 -8.29
CA ASP A 581 -42.37 26.59 -8.92
C ASP A 581 -42.11 26.11 -10.37
N THR A 582 -42.50 26.93 -11.34
CA THR A 582 -42.34 26.64 -12.77
C THR A 582 -40.98 27.07 -13.32
N GLU A 583 -40.15 27.73 -12.52
CA GLU A 583 -38.77 28.08 -12.90
C GLU A 583 -37.79 26.93 -12.64
N VAL A 584 -38.17 25.94 -11.82
CA VAL A 584 -37.35 24.73 -11.63
C VAL A 584 -37.27 23.95 -12.93
N THR A 585 -36.06 23.73 -13.43
CA THR A 585 -35.82 22.93 -14.64
C THR A 585 -35.64 21.45 -14.32
N GLN A 586 -35.84 20.58 -15.32
CA GLN A 586 -35.52 19.16 -15.15
C GLN A 586 -34.03 18.95 -14.86
N GLU A 587 -33.16 19.78 -15.43
CA GLU A 587 -31.72 19.76 -15.17
C GLU A 587 -31.39 20.06 -13.70
N GLU A 588 -32.08 21.03 -13.06
CA GLU A 588 -31.91 21.29 -11.63
C GLU A 588 -32.34 20.09 -10.77
N VAL A 589 -33.44 19.42 -11.15
CA VAL A 589 -33.91 18.18 -10.49
C VAL A 589 -32.90 17.05 -10.68
N ASP A 590 -32.35 16.92 -11.89
CA ASP A 590 -31.41 15.87 -12.23
C ASP A 590 -30.06 16.05 -11.54
N ASN A 591 -29.56 17.27 -11.52
CA ASN A 591 -28.34 17.62 -10.81
C ASN A 591 -28.50 17.41 -9.30
N ALA A 592 -29.67 17.71 -8.74
CA ALA A 592 -29.94 17.51 -7.32
C ALA A 592 -29.89 16.02 -6.91
N TRP A 593 -30.51 15.12 -7.68
CA TRP A 593 -30.47 13.69 -7.34
C TRP A 593 -29.11 13.06 -7.63
N LYS A 594 -28.42 13.47 -8.72
CA LYS A 594 -27.05 13.02 -9.02
C LYS A 594 -26.07 13.41 -7.92
N ALA A 595 -26.11 14.67 -7.48
CA ALA A 595 -25.25 15.16 -6.40
C ALA A 595 -25.49 14.40 -5.08
N LEU A 596 -26.74 14.02 -4.78
CA LEU A 596 -27.08 13.23 -3.60
C LEU A 596 -26.58 11.78 -3.69
N ILE A 597 -26.73 11.11 -4.83
CA ILE A 597 -26.22 9.75 -5.03
C ILE A 597 -24.70 9.71 -5.01
N ASP A 598 -24.02 10.71 -5.58
CA ASP A 598 -22.56 10.84 -5.57
C ASP A 598 -22.01 10.85 -4.13
N ILE A 599 -22.54 11.72 -3.25
CA ILE A 599 -22.06 11.78 -1.86
C ILE A 599 -22.41 10.53 -1.04
N MET A 600 -23.48 9.81 -1.39
CA MET A 600 -23.87 8.56 -0.72
C MET A 600 -22.82 7.45 -0.87
N GLN A 601 -22.05 7.43 -1.96
CA GLN A 601 -20.97 6.46 -2.17
C GLN A 601 -19.86 6.62 -1.12
N TYR A 602 -19.65 7.85 -0.66
CA TYR A 602 -18.63 8.15 0.35
C TYR A 602 -19.08 7.86 1.79
N LEU A 603 -20.34 7.45 2.01
CA LEU A 603 -20.83 7.05 3.34
C LEU A 603 -20.28 5.69 3.81
N GLU A 604 -19.39 5.04 3.05
CA GLU A 604 -18.65 3.89 3.57
C GLU A 604 -17.41 4.30 4.38
N PHE A 605 -16.92 5.54 4.22
CA PHE A 605 -15.72 6.03 4.91
C PHE A 605 -16.03 6.42 6.35
N LYS A 606 -15.62 5.54 7.28
CA LYS A 606 -15.81 5.70 8.72
C LYS A 606 -14.63 6.44 9.37
N GLN A 607 -14.93 7.24 10.39
CA GLN A 607 -13.94 7.86 11.27
C GLN A 607 -13.17 6.77 12.03
N GLY A 608 -11.85 6.89 12.12
CA GLY A 608 -11.04 5.88 12.81
C GLY A 608 -11.08 6.00 14.35
N ASP A 609 -10.83 4.89 15.03
CA ASP A 609 -10.72 4.81 16.49
C ASP A 609 -9.36 5.32 16.98
N LYS A 610 -9.38 6.40 17.77
CA LYS A 610 -8.19 7.08 18.30
C LYS A 610 -7.72 6.56 19.65
N THR A 611 -8.43 5.60 20.24
CA THR A 611 -8.20 5.15 21.63
C THR A 611 -6.75 4.74 21.90
N ASP A 612 -6.12 3.99 20.98
CA ASP A 612 -4.74 3.53 21.18
C ASP A 612 -3.69 4.60 20.86
N LEU A 613 -3.96 5.46 19.87
CA LEU A 613 -3.15 6.65 19.60
C LEU A 613 -3.12 7.59 20.82
N GLU A 614 -4.27 7.86 21.44
CA GLU A 614 -4.38 8.69 22.65
C GLU A 614 -3.57 8.13 23.83
N LYS A 615 -3.57 6.80 24.01
CA LYS A 615 -2.76 6.16 25.06
C LYS A 615 -1.26 6.35 24.81
N VAL A 616 -0.82 6.20 23.56
CA VAL A 616 0.60 6.36 23.21
C VAL A 616 1.02 7.82 23.31
N ILE A 617 0.19 8.77 22.89
CA ILE A 617 0.43 10.20 23.11
C ILE A 617 0.54 10.49 24.61
N ALA A 618 -0.38 10.00 25.44
CA ALA A 618 -0.33 10.22 26.88
C ALA A 618 0.94 9.62 27.53
N PHE A 619 1.40 8.46 27.05
CA PHE A 619 2.66 7.89 27.49
C PHE A 619 3.86 8.74 27.05
N ALA A 620 3.92 9.14 25.77
CA ALA A 620 4.97 9.99 25.23
C ALA A 620 5.06 11.33 25.98
N GLU A 621 3.92 11.97 26.28
CA GLU A 621 3.84 13.20 27.05
C GLU A 621 4.29 13.06 28.52
N SER A 622 4.34 11.83 29.04
CA SER A 622 4.82 11.56 30.40
C SER A 622 6.35 11.46 30.50
N LEU A 623 7.05 11.39 29.36
CA LEU A 623 8.51 11.28 29.31
C LEU A 623 9.17 12.64 29.58
N ASP A 624 10.14 12.66 30.48
CA ASP A 624 10.98 13.84 30.69
C ASP A 624 12.19 13.78 29.75
N MET A 625 12.23 14.67 28.76
CA MET A 625 13.31 14.75 27.78
C MET A 625 14.69 14.95 28.40
N ASN A 626 14.79 15.44 29.65
CA ASN A 626 16.07 15.54 30.35
C ASN A 626 16.67 14.18 30.71
N ASP A 627 15.86 13.12 30.80
CA ASP A 627 16.30 11.75 31.10
C ASP A 627 16.92 11.05 29.88
N TYR A 628 16.87 11.67 28.70
CA TYR A 628 17.33 11.10 27.45
C TYR A 628 18.51 11.90 26.86
N GLU A 629 19.27 11.23 26.00
CA GLU A 629 20.41 11.76 25.24
C GLU A 629 20.19 11.49 23.75
N ASP A 630 21.04 12.10 22.91
CA ASP A 630 20.92 12.11 21.44
C ASP A 630 19.84 13.10 20.94
N ASP A 631 20.26 14.36 20.76
CA ASP A 631 19.38 15.48 20.37
C ASP A 631 18.61 15.17 19.08
N GLU A 632 19.23 14.47 18.10
CA GLU A 632 18.57 14.12 16.83
C GLU A 632 17.38 13.17 17.05
N LYS A 633 17.53 12.18 17.93
CA LYS A 633 16.45 11.24 18.24
C LYS A 633 15.36 11.87 19.11
N MET A 634 15.74 12.78 20.00
CA MET A 634 14.79 13.55 20.80
C MET A 634 13.96 14.47 19.92
N ASP A 635 14.57 15.14 18.94
CA ASP A 635 13.88 15.97 17.96
C ASP A 635 12.91 15.11 17.12
N ALA A 636 13.35 13.95 16.62
CA ALA A 636 12.50 13.02 15.87
C ALA A 636 11.31 12.49 16.70
N PHE A 637 11.50 12.24 18.00
CA PHE A 637 10.41 11.88 18.91
C PHE A 637 9.41 13.02 19.12
N LEU A 638 9.90 14.26 19.29
CA LEU A 638 9.04 15.43 19.45
C LEU A 638 8.24 15.72 18.17
N GLU A 639 8.86 15.57 17.00
CA GLU A 639 8.20 15.67 15.69
C GLU A 639 7.09 14.62 15.55
N ALA A 640 7.40 13.34 15.81
CA ALA A 640 6.41 12.26 15.77
C ALA A 640 5.26 12.46 16.79
N LEU A 641 5.55 13.08 17.95
CA LEU A 641 4.53 13.41 18.95
C LEU A 641 3.61 14.53 18.45
N ASP A 642 4.16 15.55 17.79
CA ASP A 642 3.36 16.65 17.22
C ASP A 642 2.52 16.18 16.03
N GLU A 643 3.05 15.32 15.16
CA GLU A 643 2.27 14.66 14.10
C GLU A 643 1.13 13.80 14.67
N ALA A 644 1.42 13.00 15.70
CA ALA A 644 0.42 12.19 16.38
C ALA A 644 -0.69 13.05 17.01
N ARG A 645 -0.35 14.20 17.58
CA ARG A 645 -1.33 15.18 18.08
C ARG A 645 -2.18 15.76 16.95
N ALA A 646 -1.57 16.11 15.82
CA ALA A 646 -2.30 16.63 14.66
C ALA A 646 -3.34 15.61 14.17
N VAL A 647 -2.98 14.33 14.06
CA VAL A 647 -3.90 13.25 13.66
C VAL A 647 -4.97 12.98 14.73
N ARG A 648 -4.61 13.04 16.02
CA ARG A 648 -5.58 12.95 17.12
C ARG A 648 -6.61 14.08 17.05
N ASP A 649 -6.17 15.29 16.73
CA ASP A 649 -7.01 16.49 16.72
C ASP A 649 -7.81 16.64 15.41
N ASP A 650 -7.45 15.92 14.33
CA ASP A 650 -8.18 15.92 13.06
C ASP A 650 -9.47 15.10 13.15
N GLU A 651 -10.61 15.77 13.15
CA GLU A 651 -11.94 15.14 13.18
C GLU A 651 -12.21 14.23 11.98
N ASN A 652 -11.49 14.36 10.86
CA ASN A 652 -11.66 13.57 9.65
C ASN A 652 -10.66 12.42 9.48
N ALA A 653 -9.77 12.22 10.46
CA ALA A 653 -8.73 11.19 10.37
C ALA A 653 -9.31 9.78 10.17
N MET A 654 -8.81 9.10 9.14
CA MET A 654 -9.11 7.71 8.85
C MET A 654 -8.28 6.77 9.72
N GLN A 655 -8.73 5.51 9.87
CA GLN A 655 -8.02 4.51 10.67
C GLN A 655 -6.55 4.34 10.25
N LYS A 656 -6.26 4.37 8.95
CA LYS A 656 -4.89 4.23 8.43
C LYS A 656 -3.97 5.37 8.86
N GLU A 657 -4.47 6.60 8.92
CA GLU A 657 -3.70 7.77 9.36
C GLU A 657 -3.40 7.68 10.86
N ILE A 658 -4.40 7.23 11.64
CA ILE A 658 -4.26 6.99 13.07
C ILE A 658 -3.26 5.87 13.35
N ASP A 659 -3.33 4.75 12.64
CA ASP A 659 -2.43 3.61 12.78
C ASP A 659 -0.98 4.00 12.44
N ASN A 660 -0.79 4.79 11.38
CA ASN A 660 0.51 5.30 10.97
C ASN A 660 1.11 6.23 12.03
N ALA A 661 0.33 7.19 12.53
CA ALA A 661 0.77 8.10 13.59
C ALA A 661 1.08 7.36 14.91
N TRP A 662 0.26 6.37 15.25
CA TRP A 662 0.46 5.51 16.41
C TRP A 662 1.77 4.73 16.31
N MET A 663 2.02 4.08 15.17
CA MET A 663 3.25 3.33 14.92
C MET A 663 4.49 4.22 14.85
N ALA A 664 4.38 5.38 14.21
CA ALA A 664 5.48 6.34 14.10
C ALA A 664 5.91 6.86 15.48
N LEU A 665 4.95 7.30 16.31
CA LEU A 665 5.23 7.74 17.67
C LEU A 665 5.79 6.61 18.54
N LEU A 666 5.23 5.40 18.45
CA LEU A 666 5.73 4.24 19.20
C LEU A 666 7.17 3.87 18.81
N LYS A 667 7.50 3.93 17.51
CA LYS A 667 8.85 3.70 17.01
C LYS A 667 9.82 4.78 17.49
N ALA A 668 9.49 6.06 17.32
CA ALA A 668 10.34 7.16 17.76
C ALA A 668 10.58 7.11 19.28
N THR A 669 9.54 6.73 20.05
CA THR A 669 9.65 6.50 21.49
C THR A 669 10.62 5.36 21.81
N ALA A 670 10.60 4.28 21.04
CA ALA A 670 11.48 3.12 21.24
C ALA A 670 12.94 3.42 20.87
N GLU A 671 13.18 4.41 20.00
CA GLU A 671 14.52 4.81 19.56
C GLU A 671 15.22 5.76 20.54
N LEU A 672 14.48 6.37 21.48
CA LEU A 672 15.03 7.26 22.51
C LEU A 672 16.13 6.57 23.34
N ASN A 673 17.30 7.22 23.43
CA ASN A 673 18.41 6.73 24.23
C ASN A 673 18.34 7.33 25.64
N ARG A 674 18.05 6.52 26.66
CA ARG A 674 18.00 7.01 28.04
C ARG A 674 19.40 7.24 28.60
N LYS A 675 19.64 8.37 29.27
CA LYS A 675 20.88 8.64 30.01
C LYS A 675 21.06 7.59 31.11
N LEU A 676 22.21 6.92 31.10
CA LEU A 676 22.59 5.99 32.16
C LEU A 676 23.03 6.76 33.42
N ALA A 677 22.69 6.25 34.60
CA ALA A 677 23.12 6.86 35.87
C ALA A 677 24.66 6.71 36.07
N ASP A 678 25.28 7.74 36.64
CA ASP A 678 26.70 7.70 37.01
C ASP A 678 26.90 6.87 38.27
N MET A 679 27.44 5.67 38.08
CA MET A 679 27.72 4.69 39.13
C MET A 679 29.08 4.88 39.80
N THR A 680 29.87 5.87 39.38
CA THR A 680 31.28 6.00 39.75
C THR A 680 31.48 6.07 41.27
N ASP A 681 30.71 6.91 41.95
CA ASP A 681 30.88 7.11 43.38
C ASP A 681 30.23 6.00 44.22
N LEU A 682 29.13 5.41 43.75
CA LEU A 682 28.52 4.21 44.35
C LEU A 682 29.50 3.03 44.31
N ASN A 683 30.09 2.76 43.15
CA ASN A 683 31.05 1.67 42.96
C ASN A 683 32.30 1.84 43.84
N LYS A 684 32.83 3.06 43.97
CA LYS A 684 33.96 3.35 44.89
C LYS A 684 33.61 3.05 46.34
N VAL A 685 32.42 3.43 46.80
CA VAL A 685 31.98 3.16 48.18
C VAL A 685 31.74 1.68 48.40
N ILE A 686 31.13 0.97 47.44
CA ILE A 686 30.97 -0.50 47.48
C ILE A 686 32.33 -1.19 47.58
N GLU A 687 33.31 -0.78 46.76
CA GLU A 687 34.66 -1.34 46.78
C GLU A 687 35.33 -1.14 48.14
N TRP A 688 35.31 0.10 48.65
CA TRP A 688 35.88 0.43 49.96
C TRP A 688 35.22 -0.33 51.11
N THR A 689 33.88 -0.36 51.14
CA THR A 689 33.11 -1.01 52.21
C THR A 689 33.20 -2.54 52.16
N SER A 690 33.29 -3.12 50.97
CA SER A 690 33.51 -4.58 50.79
C SER A 690 34.87 -5.04 51.31
N ALA A 691 35.85 -4.14 51.40
CA ALA A 691 37.18 -4.43 51.95
C ALA A 691 37.25 -4.31 53.49
N LEU A 692 36.16 -3.94 54.18
CA LEU A 692 36.15 -3.82 55.62
C LEU A 692 36.18 -5.19 56.30
N ASP A 693 37.12 -5.32 57.25
CA ASP A 693 37.25 -6.45 58.14
C ASP A 693 36.30 -6.28 59.34
N LEU A 694 35.10 -6.87 59.24
CA LEU A 694 34.03 -6.71 60.22
C LEU A 694 34.34 -7.32 61.59
N ASP A 695 35.31 -8.23 61.71
CA ASP A 695 35.68 -8.85 62.99
C ASP A 695 36.29 -7.85 63.98
N LYS A 696 36.79 -6.72 63.47
CA LYS A 696 37.32 -5.58 64.24
C LYS A 696 36.24 -4.66 64.80
N TYR A 697 34.99 -4.84 64.39
CA TYR A 697 33.87 -4.03 64.81
C TYR A 697 32.97 -4.81 65.79
N LEU A 698 32.21 -4.07 66.59
CA LEU A 698 31.13 -4.62 67.41
C LEU A 698 30.05 -5.22 66.50
N GLU A 699 29.31 -6.21 66.98
CA GLU A 699 28.21 -6.84 66.24
C GLU A 699 27.05 -5.88 65.95
N GLU A 700 26.86 -4.89 66.83
CA GLU A 700 25.86 -3.83 66.67
C GLU A 700 26.11 -3.02 65.38
N GLY A 701 25.10 -2.98 64.51
CA GLY A 701 25.15 -2.25 63.22
C GLY A 701 25.72 -3.05 62.04
N GLN A 702 26.25 -4.27 62.25
CA GLN A 702 26.81 -5.07 61.15
C GLN A 702 25.74 -5.63 60.21
N GLU A 703 24.57 -6.02 60.72
CA GLU A 703 23.49 -6.55 59.88
C GLU A 703 22.91 -5.46 58.97
N GLU A 704 22.67 -4.27 59.51
CA GLU A 704 22.21 -3.10 58.75
C GLU A 704 23.23 -2.68 57.69
N PHE A 705 24.52 -2.71 58.02
CA PHE A 705 25.60 -2.47 57.05
C PHE A 705 25.63 -3.51 55.92
N LYS A 706 25.55 -4.80 56.25
CA LYS A 706 25.52 -5.88 55.23
C LYS A 706 24.30 -5.75 54.31
N ALA A 707 23.13 -5.43 54.87
CA ALA A 707 21.92 -5.20 54.09
C ALA A 707 22.05 -3.98 53.17
N ALA A 708 22.61 -2.87 53.67
CA ALA A 708 22.86 -1.68 52.86
C ALA A 708 23.90 -1.93 51.75
N LEU A 709 24.92 -2.74 52.01
CA LEU A 709 25.93 -3.12 51.03
C LEU A 709 25.35 -3.97 49.90
N GLU A 710 24.49 -4.94 50.21
CA GLU A 710 23.85 -5.72 49.14
C GLU A 710 22.81 -4.91 48.36
N ALA A 711 22.00 -4.09 49.02
CA ALA A 711 21.09 -3.18 48.31
C ALA A 711 21.85 -2.23 47.36
N ALA A 712 23.02 -1.74 47.78
CA ALA A 712 23.88 -0.92 46.94
C ALA A 712 24.46 -1.70 45.73
N LYS A 713 24.84 -2.97 45.91
CA LYS A 713 25.31 -3.84 44.81
C LYS A 713 24.20 -4.19 43.83
N GLU A 714 22.98 -4.41 44.31
CA GLU A 714 21.80 -4.62 43.46
C GLU A 714 21.56 -3.40 42.57
N VAL A 715 21.57 -2.19 43.14
CA VAL A 715 21.44 -0.94 42.38
C VAL A 715 22.60 -0.75 41.39
N ALA A 716 23.83 -1.05 41.79
CA ALA A 716 24.99 -0.96 40.89
C ALA A 716 24.97 -2.01 39.75
N GLY A 717 24.26 -3.12 39.93
CA GLY A 717 24.11 -4.19 38.94
C GLY A 717 22.94 -3.97 37.96
N ASP A 718 22.01 -3.08 38.27
CA ASP A 718 20.89 -2.73 37.39
C ASP A 718 21.23 -1.51 36.54
N ILE A 719 21.48 -1.75 35.25
CA ILE A 719 21.82 -0.73 34.25
C ILE A 719 20.71 0.31 34.04
N LEU A 720 19.47 0.00 34.44
CA LEU A 720 18.32 0.91 34.32
C LEU A 720 18.05 1.73 35.60
N SER A 721 18.87 1.57 36.65
CA SER A 721 18.77 2.36 37.87
C SER A 721 18.80 3.85 37.58
N THR A 722 17.92 4.60 38.22
CA THR A 722 17.90 6.06 38.11
C THR A 722 19.01 6.69 38.94
N GLN A 723 19.47 7.90 38.57
CA GLN A 723 20.47 8.61 39.37
C GLN A 723 20.04 8.81 40.83
N ARG A 724 18.73 9.00 41.07
CA ARG A 724 18.19 9.13 42.43
C ARG A 724 18.33 7.84 43.25
N GLU A 725 18.12 6.69 42.63
CA GLU A 725 18.31 5.38 43.29
C GLU A 725 19.79 5.15 43.60
N VAL A 726 20.68 5.51 42.67
CA VAL A 726 22.13 5.46 42.85
C VAL A 726 22.58 6.36 44.01
N ASP A 727 22.15 7.61 44.03
CA ASP A 727 22.49 8.58 45.10
C ASP A 727 21.95 8.12 46.46
N SER A 728 20.74 7.53 46.47
CA SER A 728 20.11 7.01 47.69
C SER A 728 20.83 5.78 48.21
N ALA A 729 21.22 4.85 47.34
CA ALA A 729 21.99 3.66 47.68
C ALA A 729 23.38 4.04 48.22
N TRP A 730 24.05 4.98 47.55
CA TRP A 730 25.33 5.53 47.99
C TRP A 730 25.23 6.11 49.40
N LYS A 731 24.23 6.96 49.63
CA LYS A 731 24.01 7.60 50.92
C LYS A 731 23.68 6.58 52.01
N THR A 732 22.80 5.63 51.73
CA THR A 732 22.37 4.60 52.68
C THR A 732 23.54 3.71 53.10
N LEU A 733 24.38 3.29 52.14
CA LEU A 733 25.58 2.52 52.41
C LEU A 733 26.60 3.33 53.23
N MET A 734 26.80 4.59 52.89
CA MET A 734 27.72 5.48 53.62
C MET A 734 27.26 5.71 55.07
N ASP A 735 25.96 5.95 55.28
CA ASP A 735 25.36 6.14 56.60
C ASP A 735 25.52 4.87 57.44
N ALA A 736 25.21 3.68 56.88
CA ALA A 736 25.37 2.41 57.57
C ALA A 736 26.84 2.08 57.90
N ALA A 737 27.76 2.36 56.98
CA ALA A 737 29.20 2.18 57.23
C ALA A 737 29.70 3.09 58.36
N SER A 738 29.20 4.32 58.46
CA SER A 738 29.55 5.26 59.52
C SER A 738 28.99 4.89 60.90
N ALA A 739 27.95 4.06 60.94
CA ALA A 739 27.33 3.57 62.16
C ALA A 739 28.15 2.48 62.86
N LEU A 740 29.03 1.77 62.12
CA LEU A 740 29.89 0.74 62.68
C LEU A 740 30.81 1.29 63.80
N ARG A 741 31.05 0.47 64.83
CA ARG A 741 31.87 0.81 66.00
C ARG A 741 33.00 -0.18 66.18
N LEU A 742 34.23 0.30 66.28
CA LEU A 742 35.39 -0.58 66.52
C LEU A 742 35.31 -1.20 67.92
N LYS A 743 35.78 -2.44 68.04
CA LYS A 743 36.04 -3.05 69.35
C LYS A 743 37.06 -2.21 70.11
N PRO A 744 36.80 -1.80 71.37
CA PRO A 744 37.70 -0.97 72.12
C PRO A 744 38.97 -1.72 72.52
N ASP A 745 40.09 -1.00 72.60
CA ASP A 745 41.33 -1.52 73.17
C ASP A 745 41.16 -1.77 74.68
N LYS A 746 41.50 -2.98 75.12
CA LYS A 746 41.38 -3.42 76.51
C LYS A 746 42.72 -3.56 77.23
N SER A 747 43.85 -3.20 76.61
CA SER A 747 45.17 -3.37 77.21
C SER A 747 45.30 -2.69 78.59
N ALA A 748 44.76 -1.49 78.76
CA ALA A 748 44.78 -0.83 80.08
C ALA A 748 43.85 -1.47 81.13
N LEU A 749 42.78 -2.16 80.70
CA LEU A 749 41.92 -2.93 81.60
C LEU A 749 42.60 -4.25 82.00
N ASP A 750 43.29 -4.90 81.06
CA ASP A 750 44.12 -6.08 81.30
C ASP A 750 45.20 -5.81 82.35
N GLU A 751 45.99 -4.75 82.17
CA GLU A 751 47.03 -4.35 83.14
C GLU A 751 46.45 -4.06 84.52
N LEU A 752 45.27 -3.42 84.57
CA LEU A 752 44.59 -3.11 85.83
C LEU A 752 44.05 -4.37 86.52
N LEU A 753 43.52 -5.33 85.77
CA LEU A 753 43.10 -6.64 86.28
C LEU A 753 44.28 -7.44 86.82
N GLN A 754 45.40 -7.50 86.10
CA GLN A 754 46.63 -8.15 86.57
C GLN A 754 47.16 -7.50 87.86
N THR A 755 47.07 -6.17 87.97
CA THR A 755 47.43 -5.46 89.20
C THR A 755 46.49 -5.85 90.35
N ALA A 756 45.18 -5.86 90.08
CA ALA A 756 44.14 -6.23 91.04
C ALA A 756 44.27 -7.68 91.54
N GLU A 757 44.69 -8.64 90.69
CA GLU A 757 44.94 -10.03 91.11
C GLU A 757 45.91 -10.14 92.29
N SER A 758 46.91 -9.25 92.36
CA SER A 758 47.88 -9.23 93.47
C SER A 758 47.25 -8.87 94.82
N TYR A 759 46.11 -8.17 94.82
CA TYR A 759 45.34 -7.82 96.02
C TYR A 759 44.45 -8.97 96.48
N MET A 760 43.97 -9.82 95.56
CA MET A 760 43.10 -10.97 95.86
C MET A 760 43.75 -11.95 96.86
N ALA A 761 45.08 -12.07 96.83
CA ALA A 761 45.84 -12.93 97.75
C ALA A 761 45.99 -12.39 99.19
N LYS A 762 45.54 -11.15 99.45
CA LYS A 762 45.79 -10.40 100.70
C LYS A 762 44.50 -10.08 101.49
N GLU A 763 43.42 -10.84 101.30
CA GLU A 763 42.10 -10.59 101.91
C GLU A 763 42.12 -10.33 103.43
N GLY A 764 43.04 -10.96 104.18
CA GLY A 764 43.16 -10.78 105.64
C GLY A 764 43.86 -9.50 106.09
N GLU A 765 44.41 -8.69 105.18
CA GLU A 765 45.17 -7.46 105.49
C GLU A 765 44.32 -6.18 105.43
N TYR A 766 43.07 -6.28 104.93
CA TYR A 766 42.19 -5.13 104.65
C TYR A 766 40.84 -5.24 105.38
N GLU A 767 40.08 -4.14 105.40
CA GLU A 767 38.73 -4.13 105.98
C GLU A 767 37.76 -4.98 105.13
N ALA A 768 36.93 -5.78 105.81
CA ALA A 768 36.11 -6.82 105.16
C ALA A 768 35.07 -6.27 104.18
N ALA A 769 34.46 -5.11 104.46
CA ALA A 769 33.49 -4.49 103.54
C ALA A 769 34.19 -3.83 102.33
N ALA A 770 35.34 -3.18 102.53
CA ALA A 770 36.16 -2.62 101.46
C ALA A 770 36.68 -3.72 100.52
N PHE A 771 37.15 -4.85 101.06
CA PHE A 771 37.61 -5.99 100.26
C PHE A 771 36.46 -6.67 99.49
N ALA A 772 35.25 -6.73 100.07
CA ALA A 772 34.07 -7.23 99.37
C ALA A 772 33.70 -6.35 98.16
N ALA A 773 33.74 -5.02 98.31
CA ALA A 773 33.49 -4.08 97.21
C ALA A 773 34.55 -4.18 96.10
N PHE A 774 35.82 -4.35 96.48
CA PHE A 774 36.92 -4.62 95.54
C PHE A 774 36.71 -5.92 94.74
N ARG A 775 36.35 -7.02 95.40
CA ARG A 775 36.05 -8.29 94.70
C ARG A 775 34.92 -8.16 93.69
N THR A 776 33.87 -7.42 94.03
CA THR A 776 32.77 -7.15 93.09
C THR A 776 33.26 -6.34 91.90
N ALA A 777 33.99 -5.24 92.13
CA ALA A 777 34.55 -4.43 91.05
C ALA A 777 35.55 -5.20 90.17
N TYR A 778 36.33 -6.13 90.75
CA TYR A 778 37.21 -7.03 90.00
C TYR A 778 36.43 -8.00 89.13
N ALA A 779 35.40 -8.65 89.67
CA ALA A 779 34.56 -9.57 88.92
C ALA A 779 33.81 -8.87 87.77
N ASP A 780 33.28 -7.67 88.04
CA ASP A 780 32.60 -6.85 87.02
C ASP A 780 33.57 -6.40 85.91
N ALA A 781 34.78 -5.98 86.29
CA ALA A 781 35.83 -5.61 85.34
C ALA A 781 36.34 -6.81 84.51
N ALA A 782 36.48 -7.98 85.11
CA ALA A 782 36.85 -9.22 84.42
C ALA A 782 35.76 -9.66 83.43
N ALA A 783 34.49 -9.56 83.81
CA ALA A 783 33.36 -9.84 82.91
C ALA A 783 33.34 -8.89 81.70
N VAL A 784 33.63 -7.60 81.90
CA VAL A 784 33.78 -6.62 80.80
C VAL A 784 35.01 -6.93 79.94
N PHE A 785 36.10 -7.40 80.54
CA PHE A 785 37.31 -7.78 79.81
C PHE A 785 37.09 -8.99 78.90
N GLU A 786 36.43 -10.04 79.40
CA GLU A 786 36.10 -11.26 78.64
C GLU A 786 35.02 -11.01 77.57
N ASN A 787 34.13 -10.03 77.75
CA ASN A 787 33.08 -9.72 76.78
C ASN A 787 33.65 -9.04 75.51
N GLU A 788 33.86 -9.78 74.43
CA GLU A 788 34.35 -9.25 73.14
C GLU A 788 33.47 -8.14 72.53
N GLN A 789 32.22 -8.01 72.98
CA GLN A 789 31.25 -6.99 72.54
C GLN A 789 31.13 -5.81 73.53
N ALA A 790 32.01 -5.72 74.53
CA ALA A 790 32.02 -4.57 75.45
C ALA A 790 32.28 -3.27 74.69
N THR A 791 31.46 -2.26 74.96
CA THR A 791 31.61 -0.91 74.42
C THR A 791 32.79 -0.17 75.05
N ALA A 792 33.29 0.87 74.37
CA ALA A 792 34.38 1.70 74.90
C ALA A 792 34.04 2.35 76.26
N ASP A 793 32.75 2.67 76.49
CA ASP A 793 32.29 3.25 77.74
C ASP A 793 32.21 2.22 78.87
N GLU A 794 31.82 0.98 78.56
CA GLU A 794 31.86 -0.13 79.52
C GLU A 794 33.30 -0.46 79.94
N VAL A 795 34.23 -0.53 78.98
CA VAL A 795 35.66 -0.75 79.26
C VAL A 795 36.22 0.38 80.13
N ARG A 796 35.93 1.65 79.81
CA ARG A 796 36.38 2.80 80.61
C ARG A 796 35.75 2.82 82.01
N THR A 797 34.48 2.44 82.11
CA THR A 797 33.77 2.36 83.40
C THR A 797 34.32 1.25 84.26
N ALA A 798 34.60 0.06 83.68
CA ALA A 798 35.25 -1.05 84.36
C ALA A 798 36.64 -0.66 84.88
N GLN A 799 37.46 0.00 84.04
CA GLN A 799 38.77 0.53 84.44
C GLN A 799 38.64 1.50 85.61
N LYS A 800 37.72 2.47 85.52
CA LYS A 800 37.52 3.47 86.56
C LYS A 800 37.04 2.82 87.86
N ASN A 801 36.02 1.96 87.80
CA ASN A 801 35.43 1.33 88.98
C ASN A 801 36.42 0.40 89.69
N LEU A 802 37.20 -0.39 88.94
CA LEU A 802 38.25 -1.23 89.51
C LEU A 802 39.37 -0.38 90.13
N GLY A 803 39.81 0.68 89.45
CA GLY A 803 40.82 1.60 89.97
C GLY A 803 40.38 2.33 91.24
N ASP A 804 39.13 2.81 91.29
CA ASP A 804 38.55 3.43 92.47
C ASP A 804 38.42 2.42 93.62
N ALA A 805 38.05 1.17 93.32
CA ALA A 805 37.93 0.11 94.32
C ALA A 805 39.29 -0.31 94.90
N ILE A 806 40.35 -0.37 94.09
CA ILE A 806 41.73 -0.59 94.55
C ILE A 806 42.16 0.55 95.48
N THR A 807 41.91 1.81 95.09
CA THR A 807 42.25 2.99 95.90
C THR A 807 41.54 2.97 97.26
N ASN A 808 40.24 2.71 97.26
CA ASN A 808 39.46 2.58 98.49
C ASN A 808 39.91 1.39 99.35
N LEU A 809 40.41 0.31 98.73
CA LEU A 809 40.95 -0.83 99.45
C LEU A 809 42.26 -0.49 100.16
N ASP A 810 43.18 0.19 99.47
CA ASP A 810 44.45 0.65 100.03
C ASP A 810 44.28 1.61 101.21
N ASP A 811 43.28 2.49 101.15
CA ASP A 811 42.96 3.44 102.24
C ASP A 811 42.38 2.75 103.50
N SER A 812 42.02 1.47 103.42
CA SER A 812 41.42 0.71 104.53
C SER A 812 42.42 0.07 105.52
N ILE A 813 43.73 0.28 105.32
CA ILE A 813 44.78 -0.22 106.21
C ILE A 813 44.71 0.51 107.58
N ALA A 814 44.33 -0.22 108.63
CA ALA A 814 44.10 0.31 109.96
C ALA A 814 45.33 1.00 110.60
N LYS A 815 45.20 2.30 110.95
CA LYS A 815 46.00 2.96 112.00
C LYS A 815 45.08 3.36 113.17
N THR A 816 45.52 3.01 114.36
CA THR A 816 44.90 3.18 115.68
C THR A 816 44.89 4.64 116.19
N ASP A 817 43.73 5.05 116.74
CA ASP A 817 43.39 6.01 117.82
C ASP A 817 44.21 7.31 118.06
N GLU A 818 43.57 8.50 118.04
CA GLU A 818 42.88 9.12 119.21
C GLU A 818 42.20 10.48 118.87
N LYS A 819 41.18 10.85 119.66
CA LYS A 819 40.19 11.95 119.55
C LYS A 819 40.58 13.27 120.27
N ALA A 820 39.95 14.39 119.89
CA ALA A 820 39.28 15.40 120.76
C ALA A 820 38.53 16.45 119.89
N GLU A 821 37.19 16.49 119.82
CA GLU A 821 36.20 17.23 120.66
C GLU A 821 36.14 18.77 120.47
N PHE A 822 34.96 19.32 120.11
CA PHE A 822 34.08 20.14 120.99
C PHE A 822 32.81 20.75 120.29
N ILE A 823 31.64 20.29 120.76
CA ILE A 823 30.35 20.94 121.14
C ILE A 823 29.75 22.17 120.40
N ALA A 824 28.48 22.03 119.94
CA ALA A 824 27.26 22.79 120.36
C ALA A 824 26.24 22.92 119.20
N ASN A 825 24.93 23.13 119.35
CA ASN A 825 23.87 22.73 120.28
C ASN A 825 22.54 23.22 119.63
N ALA A 826 21.46 22.47 119.84
CA ALA A 826 20.04 22.87 119.97
C ALA A 826 19.21 23.44 118.79
N GLY A 827 18.01 22.87 118.65
CA GLY A 827 16.78 23.58 118.29
C GLY A 827 15.96 22.93 117.18
N ALA A 828 15.22 21.84 117.46
CA ALA A 828 13.77 21.83 117.71
C ALA A 828 12.90 21.97 116.44
N SER A 829 12.12 20.92 116.09
CA SER A 829 10.63 20.87 116.22
C SER A 829 9.93 21.48 114.99
N THR A 830 8.88 20.97 114.33
CA THR A 830 7.86 19.91 114.55
C THR A 830 6.92 19.93 113.32
N THR A 831 6.25 18.80 113.03
CA THR A 831 4.88 18.65 112.45
C THR A 831 4.56 19.27 111.07
N SER A 832 3.62 18.83 110.26
CA SER A 832 2.76 17.66 110.11
C SER A 832 2.03 17.89 108.76
N ASP A 833 1.53 16.81 108.18
CA ASP A 833 0.22 16.76 107.52
C ASP A 833 -0.01 17.23 106.05
N THR A 834 -0.20 16.17 105.24
CA THR A 834 -1.36 15.84 104.39
C THR A 834 -1.58 16.43 102.96
N ILE A 835 -1.97 15.46 102.10
CA ILE A 835 -2.82 15.47 100.88
C ILE A 835 -2.18 15.72 99.50
N LYS A 836 -2.34 14.67 98.68
CA LYS A 836 -2.26 14.49 97.22
C LYS A 836 -2.85 15.66 96.39
N LYS A 837 -2.23 16.00 95.25
CA LYS A 837 -2.66 15.53 93.91
C LYS A 837 -1.73 16.04 92.78
N ASP A 838 -1.53 15.14 91.83
CA ASP A 838 -1.03 15.23 90.44
C ASP A 838 -0.81 16.62 89.83
N VAL A 839 0.29 16.79 89.09
CA VAL A 839 0.33 16.72 87.60
C VAL A 839 1.76 16.89 87.09
N ALA A 840 2.08 16.00 86.15
CA ALA A 840 3.15 15.93 85.14
C ALA A 840 4.21 17.06 85.03
N GLY A 841 5.47 16.62 85.01
CA GLY A 841 6.15 16.50 83.71
C GLY A 841 7.22 17.53 83.35
N THR A 842 8.11 17.86 84.30
CA THR A 842 9.41 18.48 83.99
C THR A 842 10.37 17.42 83.45
N LYS A 843 11.09 17.75 82.38
CA LYS A 843 12.57 17.74 82.40
C LYS A 843 13.13 18.39 81.14
N THR A 844 13.46 19.66 81.29
CA THR A 844 14.57 20.29 80.57
C THR A 844 15.82 20.23 81.42
N THR A 845 16.90 19.87 80.72
CA THR A 845 18.27 20.38 80.85
C THR A 845 19.05 20.12 82.13
N GLU A 846 20.12 19.34 81.98
CA GLU A 846 21.42 19.70 82.53
C GLU A 846 22.53 19.60 81.48
N VAL A 847 23.21 20.74 81.32
CA VAL A 847 24.65 20.96 81.20
C VAL A 847 25.44 20.21 80.12
N LYS A 848 25.70 20.96 79.04
CA LYS A 848 26.73 20.74 78.02
C LYS A 848 28.13 21.08 78.55
N SER A 849 29.10 20.24 78.20
CA SER A 849 30.52 20.60 78.09
C SER A 849 30.96 20.42 76.61
N ALA A 850 31.96 21.20 76.19
CA ALA A 850 32.33 21.59 74.82
C ALA A 850 32.46 20.45 73.77
N LYS A 851 31.74 20.49 72.65
CA LYS A 851 32.13 21.04 71.32
C LYS A 851 33.47 20.55 70.75
N THR A 852 33.40 19.55 69.85
CA THR A 852 34.00 19.64 68.50
C THR A 852 32.85 19.61 67.49
N GLY A 853 32.39 20.81 67.17
CA GLY A 853 31.37 21.04 66.16
C GLY A 853 31.38 22.54 65.87
N ASP A 854 32.23 22.94 64.92
CA ASP A 854 31.77 23.70 63.77
C ASP A 854 32.82 23.67 62.66
N MET A 855 32.28 23.82 61.44
CA MET A 855 32.81 23.62 60.09
C MET A 855 32.41 22.22 59.53
N ALA A 856 31.62 22.04 58.47
CA ALA A 856 31.37 22.95 57.35
C ALA A 856 32.61 23.83 57.09
N ASN A 857 33.78 23.31 56.76
CA ASN A 857 34.03 22.11 56.00
C ASN A 857 35.45 21.54 56.28
N PRO A 858 35.61 20.42 57.02
CA PRO A 858 36.83 19.62 56.89
C PRO A 858 36.60 18.10 56.79
N ALA A 859 35.38 17.58 56.95
CA ALA A 859 35.11 16.15 56.76
C ALA A 859 35.13 15.75 55.27
N ILE A 860 34.68 16.66 54.38
CA ILE A 860 34.86 16.53 52.93
C ILE A 860 36.36 16.71 52.56
N PHE A 861 37.13 17.49 53.34
CA PHE A 861 38.58 17.64 53.14
C PHE A 861 39.41 16.46 53.68
N ALA A 862 39.01 15.76 54.75
CA ALA A 862 39.79 14.64 55.27
C ALA A 862 39.73 13.42 54.33
N ALA A 863 38.56 13.15 53.74
CA ALA A 863 38.41 12.14 52.70
C ALA A 863 39.09 12.55 51.38
N ALA A 864 39.01 13.83 50.99
CA ALA A 864 39.72 14.36 49.82
C ALA A 864 41.25 14.43 50.00
N ILE A 865 41.76 14.66 51.21
CA ILE A 865 43.21 14.69 51.53
C ILE A 865 43.78 13.27 51.56
N VAL A 866 43.02 12.28 52.02
CA VAL A 866 43.43 10.87 51.96
C VAL A 866 43.41 10.35 50.52
N MET A 867 42.41 10.75 49.70
CA MET A 867 42.41 10.43 48.26
C MET A 867 43.47 11.20 47.46
N ALA A 868 43.78 12.46 47.80
CA ALA A 868 44.86 13.24 47.18
C ALA A 868 46.26 12.72 47.58
N ALA A 869 46.43 12.22 48.80
CA ALA A 869 47.67 11.58 49.25
C ALA A 869 47.94 10.24 48.51
N CYS A 870 46.89 9.48 48.20
CA CYS A 870 47.01 8.27 47.38
C CYS A 870 47.28 8.56 45.90
N ALA A 871 46.73 9.65 45.33
CA ALA A 871 47.07 10.09 43.97
C ALA A 871 48.51 10.60 43.83
N ALA A 872 49.05 11.28 44.86
CA ALA A 872 50.45 11.72 44.89
C ALA A 872 51.46 10.56 45.07
N ALA A 873 51.07 9.49 45.78
CA ALA A 873 51.88 8.28 45.91
C ALA A 873 52.04 7.50 44.59
N MET A 874 51.04 7.56 43.69
CA MET A 874 51.09 6.90 42.38
C MET A 874 51.86 7.70 41.31
N ALA A 875 51.99 9.02 41.44
CA ALA A 875 52.81 9.84 40.52
C ALA A 875 54.32 9.79 40.83
N GLY A 876 54.72 9.43 42.06
CA GLY A 876 56.12 9.38 42.50
C GLY A 876 56.90 8.12 42.08
N VAL A 877 56.22 7.05 41.65
CA VAL A 877 56.86 5.76 41.33
C VAL A 877 57.38 5.68 39.88
N LYS A 878 57.00 6.61 39.00
CA LYS A 878 57.50 6.64 37.60
C LYS A 878 58.85 7.34 37.41
N ARG A 879 59.59 7.67 38.48
CA ARG A 879 60.88 8.37 38.42
C ARG A 879 61.99 7.75 39.29
N LYS A 880 62.11 6.43 39.30
CA LYS A 880 63.38 5.75 39.64
C LYS A 880 63.40 4.39 38.93
N HIS A 881 64.47 4.18 38.16
CA HIS A 881 64.81 3.06 37.26
C HIS A 881 64.31 3.24 35.82
N ARG A 882 65.11 3.25 34.73
CA ARG A 882 66.50 2.81 34.46
C ARG A 882 66.95 1.52 35.12
#